data_AF-A0A8I3MLM5-F1
#
_entry.id   AF-A0A8I3MLM5-F1
#
_cell.length_a   1.000
_cell.length_b   1.000
_cell.length_c   1.000
_cell.angle_alpha   90.00
_cell.angle_beta   90.00
_cell.angle_gamma   90.00
#
_symmetry.space_group_name_H-M   'P 1'
#
loop_
_entity.id
_entity.type
_entity.pdbx_description
1 polymer ?
#
loop_
_entity_poly.entity_id
_entity_poly.type
_entity_poly.pdbx_seq_one_letter_code
_entity_poly.pdbx_strand_id
1 'polypeptide(L)'
;WEDQYTLSIRYMVSKGGSEALLQTLVDTARTASPDYDILLPLFRLLAKVGLRDKKFGQKALELEALDVTLILARKNLSHSQNLLHCLWALRVFAASVTTGAMLGINGAMELLFKVITPYTQKRTRIIRAATEVLAALLKSSNRRAVNRGYVTSLLKLHQDWHCHDAANAYVLIRRALLLCLKHIANLGSGREAFLAAQGMEILFSTTENCLDDNDLEPVVSIIIQILRQCYPKSTLPLVTATSAYTFSVPGSIPSETPCVLTEEDFEDDADEEVDKDSDSEDVKEQDDDLETDVNKLTSKPGLDRPEEELMQYEAMCVELSCNFEELESKPGDDLHFEETQDAKHSHIPTVTSPKQHCLNKDQSSWRQESQDTVQTSLLSMVKMGRSTMHPASKKGPGMNAYQNMQSSGLGIDSSGKEIPDIQVSLKQDAWDIDMISCPSISASFSNSARPTETAEVVDKLLQTYPKHLPFHDPHLYMAKSRRTRSVANFKMMAFPDFWGHCPPPSAQSMLERKRGVQRIKIFEDVQRLIQPCDVINKVVFSLDEPWSLQDTASDCLRFSSEFESGNLRKAIQVREREYDLLVNTDVNSSQHQQWFYFKVSGMRAAVPYRFNIINCEKPNSQFNYGMQPTLYSVKEALLGRPTWIRMGYEICYYKNHYRQSAAIAGGASEKCFYTLTFVVTFPHSEDACYLAYHYPYTYTALMTHLDILEKSVNPKQIYFRQEVLCQTLGGNSCPLVTITAMPESSSSDHLEQFRQRPYQVITARVHPGESNSSWVMKGALEFLVSSDPVARLLRENFIFKIIPMLNPDGVINGNHRCSLKGEDLNRQWLSPSAHLQPTIYHAKGLLYYLSRVGRSPRVFCDFHGHSQKKNVFLYGCSIKETLWQAESTVGTSTISEDITYRTLPKILDKLAPAFTMSSCSFLVEKSRASTARVVVWREMGVSRSYTMESSYCGCNQGPYQGLQFGTSELEEMGAMFCLGLLILELKSVSCSHQLLTHAATLLHADEEALDHHLQRRCSSSSSVTSELDDEPPCMEEIDYITDSSSDPEGSFSELDRQIQECAFNKDEGGEEEEGPGQGRKTTP
;
A
#
# COMPACT_ATOMS: atom_id res chain seq x y z
N TRP A 1 -1.31 27.44 -34.15
CA TRP A 1 -1.54 28.90 -34.09
C TRP A 1 -1.16 29.48 -32.73
N GLU A 2 -1.60 28.92 -31.60
CA GLU A 2 -1.18 29.36 -30.24
C GLU A 2 0.33 29.23 -29.99
N ASP A 3 0.98 28.16 -30.46
CA ASP A 3 2.44 28.00 -30.30
C ASP A 3 3.22 29.08 -31.05
N GLN A 4 2.77 29.42 -32.27
CA GLN A 4 3.40 30.42 -33.12
C GLN A 4 3.21 31.85 -32.59
N TYR A 5 2.05 32.12 -31.96
CA TYR A 5 1.77 33.35 -31.24
C TYR A 5 2.64 33.51 -29.98
N THR A 6 2.78 32.43 -29.21
CA THR A 6 3.63 32.40 -28.00
C THR A 6 5.11 32.59 -28.33
N LEU A 7 5.60 31.95 -29.40
CA LEU A 7 6.95 32.15 -29.94
C LEU A 7 7.20 33.61 -30.36
N SER A 8 6.21 34.26 -30.96
CA SER A 8 6.31 35.66 -31.39
C SER A 8 6.38 36.64 -30.21
N ILE A 9 5.59 36.41 -29.15
CA ILE A 9 5.65 37.22 -27.92
C ILE A 9 7.01 37.02 -27.22
N ARG A 10 7.48 35.78 -27.08
CA ARG A 10 8.80 35.49 -26.49
C ARG A 10 9.93 36.15 -27.27
N TYR A 11 9.85 36.15 -28.61
CA TYR A 11 10.81 36.86 -29.45
C TYR A 11 10.76 38.38 -29.22
N MET A 12 9.57 38.98 -29.15
CA MET A 12 9.41 40.41 -28.86
C MET A 12 9.95 40.80 -27.47
N VAL A 13 9.67 39.98 -26.44
CA VAL A 13 10.25 40.13 -25.10
C VAL A 13 11.78 40.05 -25.15
N SER A 14 12.36 39.13 -25.93
CA SER A 14 13.81 39.01 -26.09
C SER A 14 14.48 40.23 -26.74
N LYS A 15 13.71 41.06 -27.44
CA LYS A 15 14.16 42.31 -28.08
C LYS A 15 13.85 43.56 -27.25
N GLY A 16 13.45 43.40 -25.99
CA GLY A 16 13.15 44.52 -25.08
C GLY A 16 11.77 45.16 -25.30
N GLY A 17 10.86 44.48 -26.00
CA GLY A 17 9.54 45.03 -26.29
C GLY A 17 8.67 45.23 -25.05
N SER A 18 8.81 44.40 -24.02
CA SER A 18 8.14 44.57 -22.72
C SER A 18 8.52 45.89 -22.04
N GLU A 19 9.81 46.24 -22.04
CA GLU A 19 10.37 47.46 -21.46
C GLU A 19 9.87 48.69 -22.22
N ALA A 20 9.83 48.62 -23.55
CA ALA A 20 9.29 49.69 -24.39
C ALA A 20 7.81 49.97 -24.11
N LEU A 21 7.00 48.91 -23.92
CA LEU A 21 5.58 49.06 -23.56
C LEU A 21 5.40 49.67 -22.17
N LEU A 22 6.22 49.25 -21.19
CA LEU A 22 6.19 49.79 -19.84
C LEU A 22 6.62 51.26 -19.80
N GLN A 23 7.67 51.62 -20.54
CA GLN A 23 8.11 53.00 -20.68
C GLN A 23 7.03 53.87 -21.34
N THR A 24 6.40 53.36 -22.40
CA THR A 24 5.30 54.05 -23.09
C THR A 24 4.13 54.32 -22.14
N LEU A 25 3.82 53.36 -21.24
CA LEU A 25 2.79 53.55 -20.22
C LEU A 25 3.15 54.70 -19.29
N VAL A 26 4.38 54.72 -18.78
CA VAL A 26 4.87 55.75 -17.85
C VAL A 26 4.83 57.13 -18.49
N ASP A 27 5.33 57.25 -19.72
CA ASP A 27 5.36 58.51 -20.46
C ASP A 27 3.96 59.04 -20.74
N THR A 28 3.05 58.16 -21.19
CA THR A 28 1.66 58.52 -21.52
C THR A 28 0.88 58.89 -20.26
N ALA A 29 1.08 58.17 -19.16
CA ALA A 29 0.37 58.38 -17.90
C ALA A 29 0.82 59.63 -17.12
N ARG A 30 2.03 60.13 -17.37
CA ARG A 30 2.59 61.34 -16.74
C ARG A 30 2.14 62.65 -17.40
N THR A 31 1.41 62.57 -18.51
CA THR A 31 0.79 63.74 -19.13
C THR A 31 -0.27 64.36 -18.19
N ALA A 32 -0.48 65.68 -18.28
CA ALA A 32 -1.39 66.41 -17.39
C ALA A 32 -2.84 65.90 -17.45
N SER A 33 -3.25 65.36 -18.60
CA SER A 33 -4.51 64.66 -18.85
C SER A 33 -4.22 63.32 -19.54
N PRO A 34 -4.20 62.20 -18.80
CA PRO A 34 -3.89 60.89 -19.38
C PRO A 34 -4.87 60.52 -20.49
N ASP A 35 -4.35 60.18 -21.67
CA ASP A 35 -5.15 59.79 -22.84
C ASP A 35 -5.56 58.31 -22.75
N TYR A 36 -6.83 58.05 -22.45
CA TYR A 36 -7.35 56.69 -22.30
C TYR A 36 -7.56 55.95 -23.63
N ASP A 37 -7.62 56.65 -24.76
CA ASP A 37 -7.70 56.01 -26.08
C ASP A 37 -6.40 55.25 -26.39
N ILE A 38 -5.28 55.72 -25.82
CA ILE A 38 -3.96 55.06 -25.90
C ILE A 38 -3.74 54.12 -24.72
N LEU A 39 -4.10 54.53 -23.49
CA LEU A 39 -3.82 53.74 -22.28
C LEU A 39 -4.61 52.43 -22.22
N LEU A 40 -5.87 52.39 -22.65
CA LEU A 40 -6.68 51.17 -22.55
C LEU A 40 -6.14 50.03 -23.44
N PRO A 41 -5.84 50.22 -24.74
CA PRO A 41 -5.17 49.21 -25.55
C PRO A 41 -3.80 48.83 -24.99
N LEU A 42 -3.05 49.80 -24.46
CA LEU A 42 -1.73 49.56 -23.87
C LEU A 42 -1.81 48.65 -22.63
N PHE A 43 -2.75 48.87 -21.71
CA PHE A 43 -2.95 47.99 -20.56
C PHE A 43 -3.34 46.56 -20.94
N ARG A 44 -4.15 46.38 -22.00
CA ARG A 44 -4.46 45.02 -22.53
C ARG A 44 -3.21 44.33 -23.03
N LEU A 45 -2.37 45.07 -23.77
CA LEU A 45 -1.14 44.53 -24.33
C LEU A 45 -0.15 44.19 -23.21
N LEU A 46 0.00 45.06 -22.21
CA LEU A 46 0.83 44.82 -21.03
C LEU A 46 0.39 43.57 -20.27
N ALA A 47 -0.92 43.39 -20.05
CA ALA A 47 -1.44 42.20 -19.41
C ALA A 47 -1.08 40.93 -20.20
N LYS A 48 -1.35 40.88 -21.52
CA LYS A 48 -1.03 39.72 -22.37
C LYS A 48 0.47 39.41 -22.43
N VAL A 49 1.31 40.43 -22.58
CA VAL A 49 2.76 40.27 -22.70
C VAL A 49 3.35 39.83 -21.36
N GLY A 50 2.94 40.43 -20.26
CA GLY A 50 3.49 40.12 -18.95
C GLY A 50 3.11 38.73 -18.45
N LEU A 51 2.01 38.11 -18.92
CA LEU A 51 1.71 36.69 -18.68
C LEU A 51 2.76 35.73 -19.26
N ARG A 52 3.62 36.20 -20.17
CA ARG A 52 4.63 35.39 -20.88
C ARG A 52 6.06 35.88 -20.65
N ASP A 53 6.24 36.93 -19.84
CA ASP A 53 7.55 37.44 -19.43
C ASP A 53 7.74 37.25 -17.91
N LYS A 54 8.60 36.28 -17.53
CA LYS A 54 8.88 35.96 -16.12
C LYS A 54 9.50 37.14 -15.35
N LYS A 55 10.13 38.10 -16.02
CA LYS A 55 10.78 39.28 -15.40
C LYS A 55 9.92 40.53 -15.50
N PHE A 56 8.68 40.44 -15.98
CA PHE A 56 7.84 41.60 -16.26
C PHE A 56 7.59 42.50 -15.05
N GLY A 57 7.32 41.90 -13.88
CA GLY A 57 7.16 42.65 -12.63
C GLY A 57 8.41 43.47 -12.30
N GLN A 58 9.59 42.84 -12.34
CA GLN A 58 10.86 43.51 -12.04
C GLN A 58 11.11 44.70 -12.97
N LYS A 59 10.85 44.53 -14.28
CA LYS A 59 10.95 45.61 -15.27
C LYS A 59 9.96 46.75 -14.97
N ALA A 60 8.74 46.41 -14.58
CA ALA A 60 7.72 47.41 -14.23
C ALA A 60 8.08 48.20 -12.96
N LEU A 61 8.81 47.58 -12.03
CA LEU A 61 9.34 48.24 -10.84
C LEU A 61 10.48 49.21 -11.20
N GLU A 62 11.45 48.77 -11.99
CA GLU A 62 12.61 49.58 -12.42
C GLU A 62 12.20 50.82 -13.22
N LEU A 63 11.12 50.72 -14.01
CA LEU A 63 10.58 51.81 -14.82
C LEU A 63 9.50 52.64 -14.10
N GLU A 64 9.25 52.42 -12.81
CA GLU A 64 8.21 53.10 -12.02
C GLU A 64 6.76 52.90 -12.56
N ALA A 65 6.55 51.95 -13.47
CA ALA A 65 5.25 51.66 -14.10
C ALA A 65 4.23 51.09 -13.10
N LEU A 66 4.71 50.42 -12.06
CA LEU A 66 3.91 49.85 -10.98
C LEU A 66 3.15 50.94 -10.19
N ASP A 67 3.86 51.98 -9.74
CA ASP A 67 3.27 53.10 -8.99
C ASP A 67 2.36 53.95 -9.86
N VAL A 68 2.78 54.22 -11.10
CA VAL A 68 1.98 54.94 -12.08
C VAL A 68 0.63 54.24 -12.30
N THR A 69 0.64 52.92 -12.50
CA THR A 69 -0.58 52.13 -12.70
C THR A 69 -1.47 52.14 -11.45
N LEU A 70 -0.87 52.05 -10.26
CA LEU A 70 -1.61 52.11 -9.01
C LEU A 70 -2.26 53.48 -8.78
N ILE A 71 -1.57 54.57 -9.11
CA ILE A 71 -2.10 55.94 -9.05
C ILE A 71 -3.26 56.11 -10.04
N LEU A 72 -3.11 55.63 -11.27
CA LEU A 72 -4.19 55.65 -12.27
C LEU A 72 -5.41 54.85 -11.78
N ALA A 73 -5.21 53.67 -11.19
CA ALA A 73 -6.29 52.90 -10.60
C ALA A 73 -7.03 53.67 -9.49
N ARG A 74 -6.30 54.37 -8.59
CA ARG A 74 -6.89 55.23 -7.55
C ARG A 74 -7.73 56.38 -8.14
N LYS A 75 -7.28 56.99 -9.23
CA LYS A 75 -8.00 58.10 -9.90
C LYS A 75 -9.28 57.65 -10.63
N ASN A 76 -9.37 56.37 -11.00
CA ASN A 76 -10.46 55.85 -11.83
C ASN A 76 -11.51 55.02 -11.08
N LEU A 77 -11.65 55.18 -9.76
CA LEU A 77 -12.64 54.41 -8.97
C LEU A 77 -14.10 54.55 -9.48
N SER A 78 -14.44 55.71 -10.06
CA SER A 78 -15.75 55.95 -10.68
C SER A 78 -15.86 55.44 -12.13
N HIS A 79 -14.74 55.25 -12.85
CA HIS A 79 -14.71 54.91 -14.28
C HIS A 79 -14.45 53.42 -14.49
N SER A 80 -15.54 52.66 -14.65
CA SER A 80 -15.55 51.19 -14.71
C SER A 80 -14.55 50.58 -15.70
N GLN A 81 -14.50 51.10 -16.92
CA GLN A 81 -13.63 50.57 -17.97
C GLN A 81 -12.15 50.86 -17.68
N ASN A 82 -11.82 52.08 -17.29
CA ASN A 82 -10.44 52.47 -16.97
C ASN A 82 -9.88 51.66 -15.80
N LEU A 83 -10.68 51.49 -14.75
CA LEU A 83 -10.27 50.71 -13.58
C LEU A 83 -10.02 49.25 -13.93
N LEU A 84 -10.89 48.61 -14.72
CA LEU A 84 -10.75 47.20 -15.11
C LEU A 84 -9.40 46.93 -15.81
N HIS A 85 -8.99 47.82 -16.71
CA HIS A 85 -7.75 47.67 -17.48
C HIS A 85 -6.51 47.88 -16.59
N CYS A 86 -6.57 48.84 -15.67
CA CYS A 86 -5.51 48.99 -14.66
C CYS A 86 -5.39 47.74 -13.77
N LEU A 87 -6.51 47.14 -13.37
CA LEU A 87 -6.52 45.92 -12.54
C LEU A 87 -5.88 44.72 -13.27
N TRP A 88 -6.12 44.53 -14.57
CA TRP A 88 -5.45 43.47 -15.34
C TRP A 88 -3.93 43.64 -15.36
N ALA A 89 -3.42 44.86 -15.55
CA ALA A 89 -1.98 45.12 -15.48
C ALA A 89 -1.42 44.90 -14.06
N LEU A 90 -2.13 45.38 -13.02
CA LEU A 90 -1.74 45.15 -11.62
C LEU A 90 -1.68 43.67 -11.26
N ARG A 91 -2.58 42.84 -11.79
CA ARG A 91 -2.59 41.38 -11.55
C ARG A 91 -1.28 40.75 -12.03
N VAL A 92 -0.79 41.18 -13.19
CA VAL A 92 0.45 40.68 -13.78
C VAL A 92 1.68 41.22 -13.04
N PHE A 93 1.64 42.48 -12.60
CA PHE A 93 2.70 43.04 -11.75
C PHE A 93 2.80 42.33 -10.40
N ALA A 94 1.66 41.93 -9.81
CA ALA A 94 1.61 41.20 -8.55
C ALA A 94 2.05 39.73 -8.65
N ALA A 95 2.32 39.21 -9.85
CA ALA A 95 2.69 37.80 -10.04
C ALA A 95 4.09 37.44 -9.50
N SER A 96 4.97 38.43 -9.29
CA SER A 96 6.28 38.23 -8.65
C SER A 96 6.22 38.61 -7.17
N VAL A 97 6.97 37.87 -6.34
CA VAL A 97 7.02 38.06 -4.88
C VAL A 97 7.45 39.48 -4.52
N THR A 98 8.56 39.96 -5.09
CA THR A 98 9.14 41.29 -4.81
C THR A 98 8.20 42.44 -5.18
N THR A 99 7.61 42.39 -6.37
CA THR A 99 6.71 43.45 -6.84
C THR A 99 5.35 43.40 -6.17
N GLY A 100 4.85 42.21 -5.83
CA GLY A 100 3.64 42.05 -5.01
C GLY A 100 3.83 42.67 -3.61
N ALA A 101 4.99 42.45 -2.99
CA ALA A 101 5.33 43.05 -1.70
C ALA A 101 5.38 44.59 -1.79
N MET A 102 5.98 45.13 -2.84
CA MET A 102 6.04 46.59 -3.08
C MET A 102 4.65 47.20 -3.30
N LEU A 103 3.79 46.56 -4.11
CA LEU A 103 2.39 46.98 -4.27
C LEU A 103 1.64 46.98 -2.93
N GLY A 104 1.89 45.97 -2.09
CA GLY A 104 1.35 45.90 -0.72
C GLY A 104 1.84 47.06 0.16
N ILE A 105 3.10 47.47 0.05
CA ILE A 105 3.66 48.66 0.73
C ILE A 105 2.98 49.94 0.26
N ASN A 106 2.78 50.09 -1.06
CA ASN A 106 2.23 51.29 -1.68
C ASN A 106 0.69 51.38 -1.59
N GLY A 107 0.10 50.54 -0.74
CA GLY A 107 -1.30 50.59 -0.33
C GLY A 107 -2.27 50.03 -1.37
N ALA A 108 -1.84 49.07 -2.20
CA ALA A 108 -2.70 48.42 -3.18
C ALA A 108 -3.85 47.63 -2.52
N MET A 109 -3.62 47.03 -1.35
CA MET A 109 -4.68 46.30 -0.63
C MET A 109 -5.83 47.21 -0.21
N GLU A 110 -5.53 48.38 0.35
CA GLU A 110 -6.51 49.39 0.76
C GLU A 110 -7.33 49.91 -0.44
N LEU A 111 -6.72 49.95 -1.63
CA LEU A 111 -7.44 50.26 -2.87
C LEU A 111 -8.39 49.12 -3.24
N LEU A 112 -7.94 47.87 -3.23
CA LEU A 112 -8.73 46.72 -3.64
C LEU A 112 -9.92 46.49 -2.71
N PHE A 113 -9.77 46.64 -1.39
CA PHE A 113 -10.89 46.57 -0.44
C PHE A 113 -11.93 47.71 -0.59
N LYS A 114 -11.58 48.82 -1.28
CA LYS A 114 -12.58 49.84 -1.67
C LYS A 114 -13.37 49.45 -2.92
N VAL A 115 -12.82 48.55 -3.74
CA VAL A 115 -13.40 48.11 -5.01
C VAL A 115 -14.20 46.82 -4.83
N ILE A 116 -13.73 45.90 -3.99
CA ILE A 116 -14.40 44.64 -3.67
C ILE A 116 -15.56 44.95 -2.71
N THR A 117 -16.78 44.82 -3.20
CA THR A 117 -18.01 45.08 -2.43
C THR A 117 -18.69 43.78 -2.00
N PRO A 118 -19.62 43.85 -1.04
CA PRO A 118 -20.68 42.86 -0.88
C PRO A 118 -21.39 42.57 -2.21
N TYR A 119 -22.13 41.47 -2.25
CA TYR A 119 -22.86 40.93 -3.39
C TYR A 119 -23.61 42.03 -4.14
N THR A 120 -23.39 42.05 -5.45
CA THR A 120 -24.06 42.95 -6.38
C THR A 120 -24.03 42.35 -7.76
N GLN A 121 -25.06 42.63 -8.55
CA GLN A 121 -25.11 42.26 -9.96
C GLN A 121 -24.40 43.30 -10.85
N LYS A 122 -24.07 44.47 -10.29
CA LYS A 122 -23.37 45.55 -11.00
C LYS A 122 -21.85 45.42 -10.86
N ARG A 123 -21.10 45.86 -11.88
CA ARG A 123 -19.62 45.95 -11.84
C ARG A 123 -18.89 44.62 -11.51
N THR A 124 -19.51 43.47 -11.73
CA THR A 124 -19.01 42.13 -11.38
C THR A 124 -17.65 41.80 -12.02
N ARG A 125 -17.42 42.23 -13.28
CA ARG A 125 -16.11 42.08 -13.96
C ARG A 125 -14.98 42.79 -13.20
N ILE A 126 -15.26 43.95 -12.63
CA ILE A 126 -14.28 44.75 -11.85
C ILE A 126 -14.02 44.07 -10.51
N ILE A 127 -15.08 43.65 -9.82
CA ILE A 127 -14.97 42.96 -8.52
C ILE A 127 -14.16 41.67 -8.67
N ARG A 128 -14.43 40.91 -9.73
CA ARG A 128 -13.64 39.73 -10.09
C ARG A 128 -12.17 40.06 -10.30
N ALA A 129 -11.87 41.01 -11.19
CA ALA A 129 -10.48 41.41 -11.47
C ALA A 129 -9.77 41.92 -10.21
N ALA A 130 -10.45 42.73 -9.37
CA ALA A 130 -9.89 43.23 -8.11
C ALA A 130 -9.57 42.10 -7.12
N THR A 131 -10.45 41.10 -7.03
CA THR A 131 -10.23 39.94 -6.15
C THR A 131 -9.09 39.05 -6.65
N GLU A 132 -8.96 38.88 -7.97
CA GLU A 132 -7.82 38.15 -8.58
C GLU A 132 -6.49 38.87 -8.35
N VAL A 133 -6.46 40.22 -8.43
CA VAL A 133 -5.28 41.02 -8.06
C VAL A 133 -4.96 40.83 -6.57
N LEU A 134 -5.97 40.87 -5.71
CA LEU A 134 -5.79 40.67 -4.26
C LEU A 134 -5.20 39.29 -3.96
N ALA A 135 -5.72 38.23 -4.57
CA ALA A 135 -5.19 36.87 -4.42
C ALA A 135 -3.73 36.79 -4.87
N ALA A 136 -3.37 37.41 -6.01
CA ALA A 136 -1.98 37.46 -6.47
C ALA A 136 -1.06 38.21 -5.48
N LEU A 137 -1.50 39.35 -4.94
CA LEU A 137 -0.74 40.11 -3.94
C LEU A 137 -0.54 39.35 -2.62
N LEU A 138 -1.54 38.59 -2.19
CA LEU A 138 -1.49 37.85 -0.92
C LEU A 138 -0.50 36.69 -0.94
N LYS A 139 -0.02 36.26 -2.11
CA LYS A 139 1.11 35.32 -2.21
C LYS A 139 2.39 35.85 -1.54
N SER A 140 2.60 37.17 -1.52
CA SER A 140 3.80 37.80 -0.95
C SER A 140 3.53 38.84 0.14
N SER A 141 2.27 39.17 0.39
CA SER A 141 1.88 40.19 1.38
C SER A 141 0.86 39.66 2.42
N ASN A 142 0.78 38.35 2.63
CA ASN A 142 -0.14 37.72 3.60
C ASN A 142 0.03 38.28 5.03
N ARG A 143 1.26 38.43 5.55
CA ARG A 143 1.55 38.98 6.89
C ARG A 143 0.96 40.38 7.08
N ARG A 144 1.03 41.23 6.04
CA ARG A 144 0.44 42.57 6.06
C ARG A 144 -1.09 42.51 6.14
N ALA A 145 -1.71 41.59 5.42
CA ALA A 145 -3.15 41.42 5.45
C ALA A 145 -3.66 40.92 6.80
N VAL A 146 -2.90 40.02 7.45
CA VAL A 146 -3.17 39.58 8.83
C VAL A 146 -3.08 40.75 9.80
N ASN A 147 -2.00 41.52 9.78
CA ASN A 147 -1.80 42.68 10.66
C ASN A 147 -2.85 43.80 10.47
N ARG A 148 -3.46 43.88 9.29
CA ARG A 148 -4.53 44.84 8.97
C ARG A 148 -5.93 44.33 9.32
N GLY A 149 -6.07 43.08 9.80
CA GLY A 149 -7.35 42.48 10.17
C GLY A 149 -8.24 42.09 8.99
N TYR A 150 -7.67 41.88 7.79
CA TYR A 150 -8.45 41.63 6.58
C TYR A 150 -9.09 40.23 6.50
N VAL A 151 -8.66 39.28 7.34
CA VAL A 151 -9.21 37.92 7.39
C VAL A 151 -10.72 37.92 7.63
N THR A 152 -11.18 38.66 8.63
CA THR A 152 -12.61 38.79 8.96
C THR A 152 -13.41 39.42 7.81
N SER A 153 -12.84 40.42 7.13
CA SER A 153 -13.48 41.07 5.99
C SER A 153 -13.64 40.12 4.80
N LEU A 154 -12.61 39.30 4.51
CA LEU A 154 -12.64 38.30 3.44
C LEU A 154 -13.65 37.19 3.71
N LEU A 155 -13.73 36.70 4.95
CA LEU A 155 -14.74 35.71 5.37
C LEU A 155 -16.16 36.25 5.19
N LYS A 156 -16.42 37.49 5.62
CA LYS A 156 -17.72 38.15 5.44
C LYS A 156 -18.09 38.34 3.97
N LEU A 157 -17.13 38.77 3.14
CA LEU A 157 -17.35 38.90 1.69
C LEU A 157 -17.65 37.53 1.06
N HIS A 158 -16.90 36.48 1.41
CA HIS A 158 -17.15 35.14 0.91
C HIS A 158 -18.57 34.66 1.27
N GLN A 159 -18.95 34.79 2.54
CA GLN A 159 -20.27 34.39 3.02
C GLN A 159 -21.39 35.15 2.30
N ASP A 160 -21.25 36.47 2.16
CA ASP A 160 -22.26 37.30 1.51
C ASP A 160 -22.43 36.97 0.02
N TRP A 161 -21.32 36.77 -0.71
CA TRP A 161 -21.36 36.31 -2.10
C TRP A 161 -21.93 34.89 -2.23
N HIS A 162 -21.63 33.99 -1.28
CA HIS A 162 -22.16 32.63 -1.27
C HIS A 162 -23.68 32.60 -1.05
N CYS A 163 -24.19 33.33 -0.05
CA CYS A 163 -25.61 33.32 0.30
C CYS A 163 -26.52 33.94 -0.77
N HIS A 164 -26.00 34.85 -1.59
CA HIS A 164 -26.80 35.60 -2.57
C HIS A 164 -26.58 35.16 -4.04
N ASP A 165 -25.52 34.42 -4.36
CA ASP A 165 -25.28 33.85 -5.70
C ASP A 165 -26.04 32.52 -5.92
N ALA A 166 -27.36 32.54 -5.78
CA ALA A 166 -28.20 31.34 -5.87
C ALA A 166 -28.18 30.65 -7.24
N ALA A 167 -27.79 31.37 -8.30
CA ALA A 167 -27.68 30.83 -9.66
C ALA A 167 -26.26 30.33 -10.01
N ASN A 168 -25.31 30.36 -9.05
CA ASN A 168 -23.90 30.06 -9.28
C ASN A 168 -23.32 30.84 -10.49
N ALA A 169 -23.78 32.07 -10.73
CA ALA A 169 -23.35 32.88 -11.87
C ALA A 169 -21.98 33.53 -11.62
N TYR A 170 -21.54 33.59 -10.36
CA TYR A 170 -20.36 34.31 -9.92
C TYR A 170 -19.35 33.43 -9.16
N VAL A 171 -19.30 32.13 -9.49
CA VAL A 171 -18.35 31.15 -8.90
C VAL A 171 -16.91 31.65 -8.91
N LEU A 172 -16.49 32.35 -9.96
CA LEU A 172 -15.11 32.85 -10.08
C LEU A 172 -14.76 33.96 -9.08
N ILE A 173 -15.75 34.77 -8.67
CA ILE A 173 -15.57 35.77 -7.59
C ILE A 173 -15.42 35.03 -6.25
N ARG A 174 -16.31 34.08 -5.98
CA ARG A 174 -16.27 33.24 -4.76
C ARG A 174 -14.93 32.49 -4.65
N ARG A 175 -14.47 31.90 -5.75
CA ARG A 175 -13.16 31.23 -5.87
C ARG A 175 -12.01 32.18 -5.56
N ALA A 176 -12.01 33.38 -6.14
CA ALA A 176 -10.94 34.35 -5.93
C ALA A 176 -10.87 34.84 -4.47
N LEU A 177 -12.02 35.02 -3.80
CA LEU A 177 -12.07 35.34 -2.37
C LEU A 177 -11.48 34.22 -1.51
N LEU A 178 -11.76 32.96 -1.86
CA LEU A 178 -11.19 31.81 -1.17
C LEU A 178 -9.67 31.67 -1.42
N LEU A 179 -9.19 31.95 -2.63
CA LEU A 179 -7.74 32.00 -2.89
C LEU A 179 -7.03 33.02 -2.00
N CYS A 180 -7.66 34.17 -1.73
CA CYS A 180 -7.12 35.14 -0.77
C CYS A 180 -6.96 34.52 0.62
N LEU A 181 -7.98 33.80 1.11
CA LEU A 181 -7.93 33.11 2.40
C LEU A 181 -6.90 31.98 2.41
N LYS A 182 -6.80 31.17 1.35
CA LYS A 182 -5.78 30.12 1.19
C LYS A 182 -4.37 30.69 1.31
N HIS A 183 -4.06 31.77 0.59
CA HIS A 183 -2.73 32.39 0.66
C HIS A 183 -2.41 33.00 2.03
N ILE A 184 -3.43 33.45 2.77
CA ILE A 184 -3.25 33.88 4.17
C ILE A 184 -2.99 32.67 5.07
N ALA A 185 -3.72 31.57 4.91
CA ALA A 185 -3.58 30.34 5.70
C ALA A 185 -2.21 29.64 5.54
N ASN A 186 -1.45 29.96 4.50
CA ASN A 186 -0.05 29.52 4.38
C ASN A 186 0.83 30.03 5.54
N LEU A 187 0.51 31.19 6.10
CA LEU A 187 1.23 31.77 7.24
C LEU A 187 0.66 31.27 8.57
N GLY A 188 1.52 30.93 9.55
CA GLY A 188 1.09 30.51 10.91
C GLY A 188 0.13 31.49 11.57
N SER A 189 0.53 32.75 11.70
CA SER A 189 -0.34 33.83 12.21
C SER A 189 -1.59 34.08 11.36
N GLY A 190 -1.57 33.69 10.07
CA GLY A 190 -2.74 33.71 9.21
C GLY A 190 -3.77 32.64 9.57
N ARG A 191 -3.32 31.43 9.92
CA ARG A 191 -4.19 30.36 10.43
C ARG A 191 -4.80 30.72 11.77
N GLU A 192 -4.01 31.30 12.68
CA GLU A 192 -4.50 31.79 13.98
C GLU A 192 -5.57 32.87 13.80
N ALA A 193 -5.33 33.86 12.95
CA ALA A 193 -6.30 34.91 12.66
C ALA A 193 -7.57 34.35 11.99
N PHE A 194 -7.45 33.31 11.17
CA PHE A 194 -8.58 32.61 10.56
C PHE A 194 -9.42 31.87 11.62
N LEU A 195 -8.77 31.15 12.54
CA LEU A 195 -9.44 30.46 13.65
C LEU A 195 -10.12 31.46 14.59
N ALA A 196 -9.45 32.54 14.97
CA ALA A 196 -10.01 33.60 15.81
C ALA A 196 -11.24 34.27 15.18
N ALA A 197 -11.35 34.26 13.86
CA ALA A 197 -12.48 34.81 13.11
C ALA A 197 -13.62 33.79 12.84
N GLN A 198 -13.61 32.62 13.49
CA GLN A 198 -14.57 31.52 13.26
C GLN A 198 -14.57 31.04 11.79
N GLY A 199 -13.39 31.07 11.16
CA GLY A 199 -13.25 30.73 9.75
C GLY A 199 -13.62 29.27 9.46
N MET A 200 -13.38 28.35 10.40
CA MET A 200 -13.72 26.92 10.25
C MET A 200 -15.23 26.75 10.15
N GLU A 201 -15.99 27.37 11.05
CA GLU A 201 -17.46 27.31 11.10
C GLU A 201 -18.10 27.98 9.90
N ILE A 202 -17.58 29.14 9.49
CA ILE A 202 -18.08 29.87 8.32
C ILE A 202 -17.90 29.01 7.07
N LEU A 203 -16.69 28.52 6.80
CA LEU A 203 -16.42 27.72 5.61
C LEU A 203 -17.11 26.36 5.63
N PHE A 204 -17.27 25.74 6.81
CA PHE A 204 -18.05 24.52 6.96
C PHE A 204 -19.51 24.75 6.57
N SER A 205 -20.17 25.77 7.15
CA SER A 205 -21.59 26.05 6.90
C SER A 205 -21.90 26.41 5.44
N THR A 206 -20.98 27.09 4.73
CA THR A 206 -21.16 27.42 3.31
C THR A 206 -20.93 26.22 2.39
N THR A 207 -20.27 25.16 2.87
CA THR A 207 -19.92 24.00 2.05
C THR A 207 -20.89 22.84 2.23
N GLU A 208 -21.52 22.70 3.39
CA GLU A 208 -22.37 21.57 3.78
C GLU A 208 -23.41 21.19 2.72
N ASN A 209 -24.05 22.17 2.09
CA ASN A 209 -25.10 21.95 1.10
C ASN A 209 -24.62 21.92 -0.36
N CYS A 210 -23.30 22.01 -0.61
CA CYS A 210 -22.75 22.03 -1.98
C CYS A 210 -21.60 21.05 -2.25
N LEU A 211 -21.32 20.12 -1.34
CA LEU A 211 -20.25 19.10 -1.50
C LEU A 211 -20.39 18.24 -2.76
N ASP A 212 -21.61 17.98 -3.22
CA ASP A 212 -21.89 17.13 -4.38
C ASP A 212 -22.14 17.93 -5.68
N ASP A 213 -22.11 19.27 -5.62
CA ASP A 213 -22.38 20.14 -6.76
C ASP A 213 -21.13 20.28 -7.66
N ASN A 214 -21.21 19.74 -8.87
CA ASN A 214 -20.12 19.80 -9.86
C ASN A 214 -19.79 21.21 -10.31
N ASP A 215 -20.77 22.13 -10.35
CA ASP A 215 -20.57 23.51 -10.80
C ASP A 215 -19.77 24.31 -9.75
N LEU A 216 -19.76 23.84 -8.50
CA LEU A 216 -19.05 24.43 -7.37
C LEU A 216 -17.72 23.77 -7.04
N GLU A 217 -17.27 22.79 -7.83
CA GLU A 217 -15.98 22.12 -7.66
C GLU A 217 -14.80 23.09 -7.46
N PRO A 218 -14.64 24.19 -8.25
CA PRO A 218 -13.53 25.13 -8.08
C PRO A 218 -13.54 25.89 -6.75
N VAL A 219 -14.69 25.93 -6.07
CA VAL A 219 -14.90 26.58 -4.77
C VAL A 219 -14.74 25.55 -3.64
N VAL A 220 -15.41 24.41 -3.73
CA VAL A 220 -15.38 23.33 -2.72
C VAL A 220 -13.95 22.83 -2.50
N SER A 221 -13.19 22.59 -3.58
CA SER A 221 -11.80 22.12 -3.49
C SER A 221 -10.91 23.05 -2.65
N ILE A 222 -11.02 24.37 -2.87
CA ILE A 222 -10.23 25.37 -2.11
C ILE A 222 -10.68 25.43 -0.65
N ILE A 223 -11.99 25.34 -0.38
CA ILE A 223 -12.50 25.32 1.00
C ILE A 223 -11.94 24.13 1.75
N ILE A 224 -11.99 22.93 1.17
CA ILE A 224 -11.44 21.71 1.80
C ILE A 224 -9.94 21.86 2.08
N GLN A 225 -9.17 22.44 1.16
CA GLN A 225 -7.75 22.72 1.38
C GLN A 225 -7.52 23.67 2.57
N ILE A 226 -8.27 24.80 2.64
CA ILE A 226 -8.18 25.75 3.76
C ILE A 226 -8.55 25.07 5.08
N LEU A 227 -9.67 24.32 5.10
CA LEU A 227 -10.13 23.62 6.30
C LEU A 227 -9.07 22.63 6.82
N ARG A 228 -8.44 21.85 5.93
CA ARG A 228 -7.35 20.91 6.30
C ARG A 228 -6.10 21.62 6.81
N GLN A 229 -5.74 22.73 6.17
CA GLN A 229 -4.55 23.51 6.50
C GLN A 229 -4.71 24.23 7.85
N CYS A 230 -5.91 24.74 8.13
CA CYS A 230 -6.26 25.41 9.39
C CYS A 230 -6.71 24.44 10.49
N TYR A 231 -6.89 23.15 10.19
CA TYR A 231 -7.28 22.15 11.19
C TYR A 231 -6.20 22.06 12.30
N PRO A 232 -6.56 22.20 13.60
CA PRO A 232 -5.62 22.12 14.71
C PRO A 232 -4.87 20.78 14.74
N LYS A 233 -3.54 20.86 14.77
CA LYS A 233 -2.69 19.67 14.78
C LYS A 233 -2.64 19.05 16.18
N SER A 234 -2.63 17.74 16.26
CA SER A 234 -2.64 16.99 17.52
C SER A 234 -1.66 15.81 17.47
N THR A 235 -1.30 15.29 18.64
CA THR A 235 -0.57 14.02 18.75
C THR A 235 -1.54 12.85 18.70
N LEU A 236 -1.04 11.67 18.31
CA LEU A 236 -1.86 10.45 18.38
C LEU A 236 -2.29 10.20 19.84
N PRO A 237 -3.51 9.66 20.08
CA PRO A 237 -4.03 9.35 21.42
C PRO A 237 -3.36 8.11 22.04
N LEU A 238 -2.03 8.10 22.09
CA LEU A 238 -1.16 7.06 22.65
C LEU A 238 -0.32 7.63 23.78
N VAL A 239 0.00 6.78 24.77
CA VAL A 239 0.89 7.14 25.87
C VAL A 239 2.33 7.27 25.38
N THR A 240 2.74 6.37 24.48
CA THR A 240 4.08 6.34 23.87
C THR A 240 3.98 6.11 22.36
N ALA A 241 4.90 6.71 21.60
CA ALA A 241 5.00 6.48 20.16
C ALA A 241 5.65 5.14 19.79
N THR A 242 6.37 4.52 20.74
CA THR A 242 6.98 3.19 20.56
C THR A 242 5.94 2.09 20.68
N SER A 243 6.27 0.90 20.16
CA SER A 243 5.40 -0.28 20.23
C SER A 243 4.95 -0.59 21.65
N ALA A 244 3.71 -1.08 21.79
CA ALA A 244 3.20 -1.63 23.04
C ALA A 244 3.97 -2.89 23.48
N TYR A 245 4.75 -3.50 22.58
CA TYR A 245 5.57 -4.66 22.85
C TYR A 245 7.06 -4.34 22.76
N THR A 246 7.79 -4.76 23.79
CA THR A 246 9.25 -4.63 23.88
C THR A 246 9.89 -6.00 23.99
N PHE A 247 10.99 -6.22 23.28
CA PHE A 247 11.76 -7.45 23.34
C PHE A 247 13.20 -7.17 23.77
N SER A 248 13.68 -7.85 24.81
CA SER A 248 15.04 -7.68 25.30
C SER A 248 16.04 -8.37 24.38
N VAL A 249 16.82 -7.60 23.63
CA VAL A 249 17.84 -8.13 22.72
C VAL A 249 19.05 -8.63 23.54
N PRO A 250 19.51 -9.89 23.36
CA PRO A 250 20.68 -10.41 24.05
C PRO A 250 21.93 -9.52 23.84
N GLY A 251 22.58 -9.13 24.93
CA GLY A 251 23.80 -8.29 24.90
C GLY A 251 23.57 -6.78 24.80
N SER A 252 22.32 -6.31 24.79
CA SER A 252 22.00 -4.88 24.90
C SER A 252 22.00 -4.42 26.37
N ILE A 253 22.69 -3.31 26.67
CA ILE A 253 22.51 -2.58 27.94
C ILE A 253 21.16 -1.87 27.83
N PRO A 254 20.26 -1.96 28.82
CA PRO A 254 19.00 -1.23 28.75
C PRO A 254 19.28 0.26 28.64
N SER A 255 18.96 0.86 27.48
CA SER A 255 18.89 2.31 27.34
C SER A 255 17.74 2.81 28.20
N GLU A 256 17.92 3.97 28.83
CA GLU A 256 16.98 4.58 29.77
C GLU A 256 15.53 4.61 29.27
N THR A 257 14.62 4.54 30.24
CA THR A 257 13.16 4.61 30.14
C THR A 257 12.68 5.63 29.10
N PRO A 258 11.62 5.35 28.31
CA PRO A 258 11.10 6.31 27.34
C PRO A 258 10.75 7.63 28.04
N CYS A 259 11.26 8.75 27.52
CA CYS A 259 10.93 10.07 28.04
C CYS A 259 9.43 10.32 27.85
N VAL A 260 8.73 10.62 28.95
CA VAL A 260 7.33 11.06 28.92
C VAL A 260 7.31 12.42 28.24
N LEU A 261 6.59 12.54 27.12
CA LEU A 261 6.40 13.83 26.44
C LEU A 261 5.62 14.77 27.38
N THR A 262 6.25 15.84 27.86
CA THR A 262 5.59 16.94 28.57
C THR A 262 5.15 18.03 27.59
N GLU A 263 4.05 18.71 27.88
CA GLU A 263 3.46 19.78 27.04
C GLU A 263 4.36 21.03 26.90
N GLU A 264 5.50 21.10 27.58
CA GLU A 264 6.37 22.28 27.63
C GLU A 264 7.48 22.33 26.56
N ASP A 265 7.65 21.29 25.72
CA ASP A 265 8.66 21.27 24.63
C ASP A 265 8.15 21.87 23.30
N PHE A 266 6.98 22.52 23.30
CA PHE A 266 6.36 23.10 22.11
C PHE A 266 6.45 24.63 22.13
N GLU A 267 7.65 25.19 21.98
CA GLU A 267 7.79 26.59 21.54
C GLU A 267 7.85 26.65 20.01
N ASP A 268 7.02 27.58 19.49
CA ASP A 268 6.71 27.87 18.11
C ASP A 268 7.89 28.59 17.43
N ASP A 269 8.59 27.90 16.52
CA ASP A 269 9.56 28.54 15.62
C ASP A 269 8.99 28.62 14.20
N ALA A 270 8.58 29.84 13.85
CA ALA A 270 8.10 30.23 12.54
C ALA A 270 9.27 30.62 11.62
N ASP A 271 9.21 30.11 10.38
CA ASP A 271 9.31 30.84 9.09
C ASP A 271 10.24 30.21 8.05
N GLU A 272 9.67 30.14 6.83
CA GLU A 272 10.30 30.09 5.50
C GLU A 272 11.21 28.92 5.14
N GLU A 273 10.64 27.87 4.54
CA GLU A 273 11.40 26.96 3.66
C GLU A 273 10.67 26.78 2.32
N VAL A 274 11.43 26.98 1.26
CA VAL A 274 11.03 26.86 -0.15
C VAL A 274 11.17 25.40 -0.56
N ASP A 275 10.13 24.87 -1.20
CA ASP A 275 10.08 23.52 -1.77
C ASP A 275 11.40 23.10 -2.44
N LYS A 276 12.04 22.10 -1.86
CA LYS A 276 12.92 21.17 -2.55
C LYS A 276 12.50 19.76 -2.17
N ASP A 277 11.83 19.10 -3.10
CA ASP A 277 11.74 17.65 -3.14
C ASP A 277 13.16 17.08 -3.12
N SER A 278 13.56 16.48 -2.00
CA SER A 278 14.71 15.61 -1.92
C SER A 278 14.44 14.58 -0.83
N ASP A 279 14.22 13.35 -1.28
CA ASP A 279 14.29 12.17 -0.43
C ASP A 279 15.70 12.04 0.17
N SER A 280 15.71 11.65 1.45
CA SER A 280 16.82 11.11 2.23
C SER A 280 18.09 11.96 2.33
N GLU A 281 18.35 12.52 3.52
CA GLU A 281 19.69 12.50 4.09
C GLU A 281 19.60 12.33 5.61
N ASP A 282 20.10 11.19 6.11
CA ASP A 282 20.81 11.15 7.38
C ASP A 282 21.70 9.90 7.41
N VAL A 283 22.98 10.14 7.14
CA VAL A 283 24.19 9.81 7.92
C VAL A 283 25.37 9.95 6.95
N LYS A 284 26.29 10.87 7.22
CA LYS A 284 27.56 11.01 6.51
C LYS A 284 28.43 9.77 6.77
N GLU A 285 28.25 8.72 5.97
CA GLU A 285 29.26 7.71 5.69
C GLU A 285 29.78 7.92 4.26
N GLN A 286 31.09 7.75 4.09
CA GLN A 286 31.89 8.09 2.91
C GLN A 286 31.23 7.69 1.58
N ASP A 287 31.45 8.49 0.53
CA ASP A 287 31.02 8.29 -0.87
C ASP A 287 31.18 6.85 -1.36
N ASP A 288 30.16 6.02 -1.11
CA ASP A 288 30.05 4.66 -1.61
C ASP A 288 29.06 4.66 -2.79
N ASP A 289 29.48 5.22 -3.91
CA ASP A 289 28.70 5.21 -5.15
C ASP A 289 28.78 3.83 -5.80
N LEU A 290 27.77 3.00 -5.53
CA LEU A 290 27.60 1.68 -6.13
C LEU A 290 26.99 1.75 -7.54
N GLU A 291 26.35 2.86 -7.90
CA GLU A 291 25.56 2.99 -9.13
C GLU A 291 26.44 3.40 -10.32
N THR A 292 27.57 4.07 -10.06
CA THR A 292 28.53 4.47 -11.11
C THR A 292 29.82 3.65 -11.14
N ASP A 293 30.16 2.92 -10.07
CA ASP A 293 31.43 2.17 -9.96
C ASP A 293 31.32 0.72 -10.44
N VAL A 294 31.75 0.50 -11.69
CA VAL A 294 31.82 -0.84 -12.33
C VAL A 294 32.68 -1.83 -11.53
N ASN A 295 33.76 -1.37 -10.89
CA ASN A 295 34.65 -2.26 -10.15
C ASN A 295 33.95 -2.79 -8.90
N LYS A 296 33.13 -1.96 -8.23
CA LYS A 296 32.32 -2.42 -7.09
C LYS A 296 31.23 -3.41 -7.52
N LEU A 297 30.52 -3.13 -8.62
CA LEU A 297 29.47 -4.01 -9.17
C LEU A 297 30.02 -5.36 -9.68
N THR A 298 31.26 -5.40 -10.15
CA THR A 298 31.90 -6.62 -10.66
C THR A 298 32.75 -7.36 -9.61
N SER A 299 33.15 -6.67 -8.53
CA SER A 299 33.90 -7.28 -7.44
C SER A 299 33.07 -8.33 -6.69
N LYS A 300 33.68 -9.51 -6.47
CA LYS A 300 33.19 -10.51 -5.53
C LYS A 300 33.86 -10.27 -4.18
N PRO A 301 33.15 -9.76 -3.17
CA PRO A 301 33.68 -9.67 -1.81
C PRO A 301 34.08 -11.05 -1.29
N GLY A 302 35.05 -11.09 -0.37
CA GLY A 302 35.36 -12.30 0.39
C GLY A 302 34.20 -12.71 1.31
N LEU A 303 34.29 -13.91 1.89
CA LEU A 303 33.29 -14.39 2.85
C LEU A 303 33.19 -13.45 4.06
N ASP A 304 31.96 -13.21 4.52
CA ASP A 304 31.67 -12.45 5.75
C ASP A 304 31.86 -13.27 7.04
N ARG A 305 32.38 -14.50 6.92
CA ARG A 305 32.59 -15.47 7.99
C ARG A 305 33.73 -16.44 7.66
N PRO A 306 34.30 -17.13 8.67
CA PRO A 306 35.29 -18.18 8.46
C PRO A 306 34.77 -19.31 7.55
N GLU A 307 35.64 -19.85 6.70
CA GLU A 307 35.27 -20.92 5.77
C GLU A 307 34.95 -22.22 6.50
N GLU A 308 35.59 -22.46 7.66
CA GLU A 308 35.37 -23.63 8.50
C GLU A 308 33.92 -23.69 9.02
N GLU A 309 33.29 -22.53 9.24
CA GLU A 309 31.89 -22.46 9.66
C GLU A 309 30.93 -22.95 8.57
N LEU A 310 31.33 -22.94 7.29
CA LEU A 310 30.45 -23.41 6.21
C LEU A 310 30.21 -24.92 6.26
N MET A 311 31.13 -25.70 6.85
CA MET A 311 31.00 -27.15 6.92
C MET A 311 29.78 -27.61 7.74
N GLN A 312 29.25 -26.77 8.62
CA GLN A 312 28.03 -27.08 9.37
C GLN A 312 26.81 -27.29 8.46
N TYR A 313 26.79 -26.69 7.26
CA TYR A 313 25.69 -26.79 6.31
C TYR A 313 25.72 -28.08 5.48
N GLU A 314 26.78 -28.88 5.58
CA GLU A 314 26.83 -30.22 4.97
C GLU A 314 25.71 -31.12 5.53
N ALA A 315 25.41 -31.02 6.82
CA ALA A 315 24.32 -31.75 7.47
C ALA A 315 22.92 -31.37 6.94
N MET A 316 22.80 -30.19 6.31
CA MET A 316 21.58 -29.72 5.67
C MET A 316 21.52 -30.08 4.18
N CYS A 317 22.53 -30.76 3.63
CA CYS A 317 22.63 -31.18 2.24
C CYS A 317 22.87 -32.69 2.11
N VAL A 318 22.18 -33.49 2.95
CA VAL A 318 22.34 -34.96 3.00
C VAL A 318 22.03 -35.61 1.65
N GLU A 319 21.22 -34.99 0.81
CA GLU A 319 20.97 -35.45 -0.55
C GLU A 319 22.23 -35.52 -1.44
N LEU A 320 23.32 -34.84 -1.07
CA LEU A 320 24.61 -34.94 -1.77
C LEU A 320 25.42 -36.19 -1.40
N SER A 321 25.15 -36.79 -0.24
CA SER A 321 25.92 -37.91 0.31
C SER A 321 25.08 -39.15 0.66
N CYS A 322 23.75 -39.08 0.59
CA CYS A 322 22.85 -40.17 0.95
C CYS A 322 23.02 -41.38 0.02
N ASN A 323 23.11 -42.58 0.63
CA ASN A 323 23.16 -43.86 -0.08
C ASN A 323 21.80 -44.61 -0.07
N PHE A 324 20.79 -44.08 0.65
CA PHE A 324 19.42 -44.61 0.77
C PHE A 324 19.28 -46.06 1.26
N GLU A 325 20.36 -46.72 1.70
CA GLU A 325 20.36 -48.09 2.24
C GLU A 325 19.56 -48.23 3.56
N GLU A 326 19.39 -47.15 4.34
CA GLU A 326 18.70 -47.17 5.64
C GLU A 326 17.16 -47.04 5.55
N LEU A 327 16.61 -46.58 4.42
CA LEU A 327 15.15 -46.49 4.21
C LEU A 327 14.49 -47.85 3.91
N GLU A 328 15.28 -48.90 3.75
CA GLU A 328 14.82 -50.29 3.64
C GLU A 328 14.86 -51.00 5.00
N SER A 329 14.02 -50.61 5.97
CA SER A 329 13.79 -51.44 7.16
C SER A 329 12.31 -51.58 7.54
N LYS A 330 11.96 -52.80 7.99
CA LYS A 330 10.65 -53.46 7.97
C LYS A 330 9.62 -52.93 9.00
N PRO A 331 8.30 -53.16 8.79
CA PRO A 331 7.25 -52.78 9.74
C PRO A 331 7.15 -53.79 10.91
N GLY A 332 7.06 -53.28 12.16
CA GLY A 332 6.60 -54.03 13.34
C GLY A 332 7.27 -53.67 14.66
N ASP A 333 6.50 -52.99 15.54
CA ASP A 333 6.41 -53.08 17.01
C ASP A 333 6.34 -51.71 17.70
N ASP A 334 5.12 -51.31 18.09
CA ASP A 334 4.83 -50.33 19.14
C ASP A 334 5.02 -50.98 20.52
N LEU A 335 5.54 -50.26 21.51
CA LEU A 335 5.06 -50.36 22.91
C LEU A 335 5.35 -49.08 23.73
N HIS A 336 4.26 -48.55 24.29
CA HIS A 336 4.04 -47.87 25.56
C HIS A 336 5.05 -46.84 26.15
N PHE A 337 4.48 -45.65 26.35
CA PHE A 337 4.92 -44.57 27.22
C PHE A 337 4.88 -44.95 28.71
N GLU A 338 5.96 -44.65 29.44
CA GLU A 338 5.88 -44.08 30.79
C GLU A 338 6.89 -42.93 30.94
N GLU A 339 6.44 -41.90 31.65
CA GLU A 339 7.09 -40.63 31.94
C GLU A 339 8.25 -40.79 32.94
N THR A 340 9.40 -40.11 32.71
CA THR A 340 9.97 -39.16 33.70
C THR A 340 11.19 -38.37 33.18
N GLN A 341 11.03 -37.04 33.21
CA GLN A 341 11.90 -35.97 33.73
C GLN A 341 13.40 -35.82 33.36
N ASP A 342 13.67 -34.63 32.79
CA ASP A 342 14.75 -33.67 33.05
C ASP A 342 16.23 -34.14 33.11
N ALA A 343 17.02 -33.77 32.08
CA ALA A 343 18.30 -33.06 32.27
C ALA A 343 18.97 -32.59 30.96
N LYS A 344 19.16 -31.25 30.89
CA LYS A 344 20.36 -30.50 30.44
C LYS A 344 20.74 -30.42 28.96
N HIS A 345 20.53 -29.21 28.44
CA HIS A 345 21.14 -28.61 27.26
C HIS A 345 22.67 -28.47 27.38
N SER A 346 23.40 -28.97 26.38
CA SER A 346 24.66 -28.38 25.87
C SER A 346 25.19 -29.19 24.66
N HIS A 347 25.46 -28.49 23.55
CA HIS A 347 26.36 -28.79 22.43
C HIS A 347 26.31 -30.15 21.70
N ILE A 348 26.39 -30.08 20.37
CA ILE A 348 26.64 -31.18 19.41
C ILE A 348 27.84 -32.03 19.88
N PRO A 349 27.72 -33.39 19.91
CA PRO A 349 28.86 -34.19 19.45
C PRO A 349 28.50 -35.49 18.71
N THR A 350 29.18 -35.66 17.57
CA THR A 350 29.85 -36.84 17.01
C THR A 350 29.33 -38.29 17.23
N VAL A 351 29.20 -38.97 16.09
CA VAL A 351 28.85 -40.37 15.75
C VAL A 351 29.47 -41.48 16.62
N THR A 352 28.67 -42.50 16.97
CA THR A 352 29.00 -43.95 16.88
C THR A 352 27.78 -44.86 17.16
N SER A 353 27.58 -45.89 16.32
CA SER A 353 26.57 -46.98 16.37
C SER A 353 27.13 -48.23 17.14
N PRO A 354 26.49 -49.44 17.29
CA PRO A 354 25.29 -49.99 16.61
C PRO A 354 24.38 -51.05 17.36
N LYS A 355 23.28 -51.48 16.68
CA LYS A 355 22.57 -52.81 16.68
C LYS A 355 21.76 -53.30 17.91
N GLN A 356 20.68 -54.10 17.86
CA GLN A 356 19.65 -54.56 16.89
C GLN A 356 18.77 -55.62 17.62
N HIS A 357 17.43 -55.63 17.41
CA HIS A 357 16.52 -56.80 17.22
C HIS A 357 15.12 -56.70 17.89
N CYS A 358 14.08 -56.58 17.05
CA CYS A 358 12.65 -56.81 17.32
C CYS A 358 12.23 -58.27 17.02
N LEU A 359 11.06 -58.69 17.55
CA LEU A 359 10.25 -59.82 17.05
C LEU A 359 8.73 -59.58 17.29
N ASN A 360 8.05 -59.24 16.18
CA ASN A 360 6.61 -59.10 15.86
C ASN A 360 5.55 -59.97 16.58
N LYS A 361 4.30 -59.43 16.70
CA LYS A 361 3.07 -59.93 15.99
C LYS A 361 1.73 -59.14 16.17
N ASP A 362 1.12 -58.85 15.01
CA ASP A 362 -0.31 -58.82 14.57
C ASP A 362 -1.38 -57.75 14.98
N GLN A 363 -1.85 -57.04 13.91
CA GLN A 363 -3.23 -56.63 13.49
C GLN A 363 -3.99 -55.46 14.17
N SER A 364 -4.87 -54.66 13.54
CA SER A 364 -5.22 -54.26 12.14
C SER A 364 -6.51 -53.38 12.20
N SER A 365 -6.61 -52.28 11.45
CA SER A 365 -7.83 -51.83 10.69
C SER A 365 -7.83 -50.33 10.33
N TRP A 366 -7.24 -49.96 9.19
CA TRP A 366 -7.66 -48.80 8.40
C TRP A 366 -7.47 -49.15 6.93
N ARG A 367 -8.54 -49.66 6.31
CA ARG A 367 -8.63 -49.83 4.86
C ARG A 367 -10.11 -49.81 4.48
N GLN A 368 -10.61 -48.65 4.04
CA GLN A 368 -11.49 -48.59 2.88
C GLN A 368 -11.73 -47.14 2.41
N GLU A 369 -11.47 -46.95 1.11
CA GLU A 369 -12.13 -46.03 0.17
C GLU A 369 -12.07 -44.51 0.41
N SER A 370 -10.94 -43.91 0.01
CA SER A 370 -10.91 -42.51 -0.45
C SER A 370 -11.36 -42.46 -1.91
N GLN A 371 -12.58 -41.97 -2.17
CA GLN A 371 -13.05 -41.64 -3.51
C GLN A 371 -12.31 -40.41 -4.04
N ASP A 372 -11.90 -40.53 -5.30
CA ASP A 372 -11.24 -39.50 -6.12
C ASP A 372 -11.99 -38.17 -6.09
N THR A 373 -11.38 -37.15 -5.49
CA THR A 373 -11.72 -35.76 -5.81
C THR A 373 -10.82 -35.35 -6.96
N VAL A 374 -11.41 -35.09 -8.14
CA VAL A 374 -10.70 -34.77 -9.38
C VAL A 374 -9.86 -33.50 -9.18
N GLN A 375 -8.56 -33.69 -8.96
CA GLN A 375 -7.56 -32.63 -9.07
C GLN A 375 -7.41 -32.33 -10.56
N THR A 376 -8.11 -31.31 -11.06
CA THR A 376 -7.99 -30.84 -12.44
C THR A 376 -6.52 -30.51 -12.73
N SER A 377 -5.91 -31.20 -13.70
CA SER A 377 -4.52 -30.95 -14.11
C SER A 377 -4.30 -29.46 -14.43
N LEU A 378 -3.16 -28.87 -14.07
CA LEU A 378 -2.81 -27.47 -14.36
C LEU A 378 -2.98 -27.10 -15.85
N LEU A 379 -2.77 -28.07 -16.76
CA LEU A 379 -3.02 -27.92 -18.20
C LEU A 379 -4.50 -27.66 -18.54
N SER A 380 -5.44 -28.09 -17.70
CA SER A 380 -6.89 -27.84 -17.86
C SER A 380 -7.30 -26.46 -17.35
N MET A 381 -6.66 -25.93 -16.29
CA MET A 381 -6.89 -24.57 -15.79
C MET A 381 -6.47 -23.51 -16.82
N VAL A 382 -5.34 -23.73 -17.50
CA VAL A 382 -4.88 -22.89 -18.62
C VAL A 382 -5.87 -22.88 -19.81
N LYS A 383 -6.64 -23.95 -20.01
CA LYS A 383 -7.66 -24.04 -21.07
C LYS A 383 -8.98 -23.35 -20.72
N MET A 384 -9.39 -23.37 -19.44
CA MET A 384 -10.66 -22.79 -19.00
C MET A 384 -10.66 -21.24 -18.98
N GLY A 385 -9.50 -20.62 -18.72
CA GLY A 385 -9.34 -19.15 -18.75
C GLY A 385 -9.53 -18.49 -20.13
N ARG A 386 -9.73 -19.27 -21.21
CA ARG A 386 -9.89 -18.75 -22.59
C ARG A 386 -11.31 -18.83 -23.16
N SER A 387 -12.26 -19.53 -22.54
CA SER A 387 -13.50 -19.93 -23.24
C SER A 387 -14.80 -19.20 -22.88
N THR A 388 -14.83 -18.30 -21.88
CA THR A 388 -16.08 -17.60 -21.53
C THR A 388 -15.80 -16.17 -21.11
N MET A 389 -15.61 -15.27 -22.07
CA MET A 389 -15.79 -13.81 -21.88
C MET A 389 -16.00 -13.14 -23.24
N HIS A 390 -17.25 -13.06 -23.71
CA HIS A 390 -17.66 -12.07 -24.71
C HIS A 390 -18.59 -11.06 -24.02
N PRO A 391 -18.19 -9.80 -23.81
CA PRO A 391 -19.12 -8.77 -23.37
C PRO A 391 -19.85 -8.21 -24.59
N ALA A 392 -21.09 -8.64 -24.80
CA ALA A 392 -22.00 -7.92 -25.69
C ALA A 392 -22.47 -6.65 -24.96
N SER A 393 -21.88 -5.51 -25.32
CA SER A 393 -22.30 -4.21 -24.82
C SER A 393 -23.72 -3.87 -25.32
N LYS A 394 -24.66 -3.66 -24.40
CA LYS A 394 -25.79 -2.75 -24.63
C LYS A 394 -25.91 -1.81 -23.43
N LYS A 395 -25.72 -0.52 -23.74
CA LYS A 395 -25.85 0.62 -22.84
C LYS A 395 -27.29 0.76 -22.30
N GLY A 396 -27.40 1.07 -21.02
CA GLY A 396 -28.57 1.67 -20.36
C GLY A 396 -28.24 1.95 -18.89
N PRO A 397 -28.51 3.15 -18.33
CA PRO A 397 -28.20 3.45 -16.93
C PRO A 397 -29.30 2.87 -16.03
N GLY A 398 -28.93 1.95 -15.15
CA GLY A 398 -29.83 1.31 -14.19
C GLY A 398 -29.24 1.35 -12.79
N MET A 399 -29.88 2.09 -11.91
CA MET A 399 -29.57 2.23 -10.48
C MET A 399 -29.53 0.85 -9.79
N ASN A 400 -28.45 0.57 -9.05
CA ASN A 400 -28.39 -0.57 -8.14
C ASN A 400 -29.26 -0.29 -6.90
N ALA A 401 -30.51 -0.70 -6.97
CA ALA A 401 -31.39 -0.84 -5.82
C ALA A 401 -31.25 -2.26 -5.24
N TYR A 402 -30.53 -2.40 -4.13
CA TYR A 402 -30.82 -3.47 -3.17
C TYR A 402 -32.09 -3.06 -2.43
N GLN A 403 -33.26 -3.44 -2.97
CA GLN A 403 -34.52 -3.45 -2.22
C GLN A 403 -34.97 -4.90 -2.03
N ASN A 404 -35.14 -5.25 -0.75
CA ASN A 404 -36.17 -6.13 -0.20
C ASN A 404 -36.46 -7.44 -0.96
N MET A 405 -35.79 -8.53 -0.59
CA MET A 405 -36.50 -9.82 -0.58
C MET A 405 -37.26 -9.94 0.74
N GLN A 406 -38.55 -9.62 0.67
CA GLN A 406 -39.54 -10.07 1.64
C GLN A 406 -39.68 -11.59 1.56
N SER A 407 -39.77 -12.21 2.73
CA SER A 407 -40.24 -13.56 2.97
C SER A 407 -41.61 -13.82 2.33
N SER A 408 -41.74 -14.84 1.49
CA SER A 408 -42.83 -15.85 1.51
C SER A 408 -42.90 -16.62 0.20
N GLY A 409 -43.03 -17.95 0.30
CA GLY A 409 -43.37 -18.81 -0.83
C GLY A 409 -42.71 -20.18 -0.76
N LEU A 410 -43.37 -21.13 -0.09
CA LEU A 410 -43.12 -22.57 -0.23
C LEU A 410 -43.06 -22.97 -1.70
N GLY A 411 -41.91 -23.48 -2.15
CA GLY A 411 -41.73 -24.15 -3.43
C GLY A 411 -41.10 -25.52 -3.18
N ILE A 412 -41.92 -26.56 -3.26
CA ILE A 412 -41.49 -27.96 -3.21
C ILE A 412 -40.71 -28.26 -4.49
N ASP A 413 -39.49 -28.77 -4.36
CA ASP A 413 -38.72 -29.28 -5.50
C ASP A 413 -38.83 -30.82 -5.60
N SER A 414 -38.83 -31.31 -6.83
CA SER A 414 -39.30 -32.65 -7.22
C SER A 414 -38.29 -33.77 -6.98
N SER A 415 -37.94 -34.04 -5.72
CA SER A 415 -37.18 -35.27 -5.36
C SER A 415 -37.52 -35.91 -4.01
N GLY A 416 -38.50 -35.40 -3.26
CA GLY A 416 -39.12 -36.17 -2.17
C GLY A 416 -38.17 -36.63 -1.05
N LYS A 417 -37.12 -35.87 -0.73
CA LYS A 417 -36.35 -36.02 0.51
C LYS A 417 -36.29 -34.69 1.24
N GLU A 418 -36.88 -34.67 2.44
CA GLU A 418 -36.83 -33.53 3.37
C GLU A 418 -35.37 -33.27 3.77
N ILE A 419 -34.88 -32.06 3.52
CA ILE A 419 -33.66 -31.52 4.13
C ILE A 419 -34.09 -30.99 5.51
N PRO A 420 -33.47 -31.42 6.63
CA PRO A 420 -33.82 -30.87 7.94
C PRO A 420 -33.51 -29.38 7.97
N ASP A 421 -34.43 -28.60 8.54
CA ASP A 421 -34.37 -27.15 8.66
C ASP A 421 -33.30 -26.74 9.70
N ILE A 422 -32.04 -26.58 9.25
CA ILE A 422 -30.87 -26.30 10.11
C ILE A 422 -30.99 -24.93 10.83
N GLN A 423 -31.85 -24.02 10.36
CA GLN A 423 -32.04 -22.70 10.98
C GLN A 423 -32.66 -22.74 12.38
N VAL A 424 -33.40 -23.80 12.74
CA VAL A 424 -34.05 -23.90 14.07
C VAL A 424 -33.10 -24.44 15.14
N SER A 425 -32.08 -25.22 14.77
CA SER A 425 -31.15 -25.84 15.73
C SER A 425 -30.08 -24.88 16.27
N LEU A 426 -29.73 -23.81 15.55
CA LEU A 426 -28.72 -22.84 15.99
C LEU A 426 -29.21 -21.88 17.09
N LYS A 427 -30.52 -21.84 17.37
CA LYS A 427 -31.08 -21.04 18.47
C LYS A 427 -30.93 -21.68 19.84
N GLN A 428 -30.54 -22.96 19.91
CA GLN A 428 -30.53 -23.71 21.17
C GLN A 428 -29.14 -24.00 21.74
N ASP A 429 -28.08 -23.84 20.92
CA ASP A 429 -26.69 -23.93 21.36
C ASP A 429 -25.99 -22.59 21.14
N ALA A 430 -26.24 -21.63 22.04
CA ALA A 430 -25.42 -20.42 22.16
C ALA A 430 -24.03 -20.83 22.67
N TRP A 431 -23.19 -21.35 21.78
CA TRP A 431 -21.77 -21.54 22.05
C TRP A 431 -21.19 -20.17 22.34
N ASP A 432 -20.68 -19.98 23.55
CA ASP A 432 -19.94 -18.78 23.87
C ASP A 432 -18.65 -18.80 23.05
N ILE A 433 -18.66 -18.18 21.86
CA ILE A 433 -17.51 -18.12 20.95
C ILE A 433 -16.32 -17.43 21.65
N ASP A 434 -16.58 -16.67 22.73
CA ASP A 434 -15.53 -16.10 23.59
C ASP A 434 -14.83 -17.16 24.47
N MET A 435 -15.36 -18.39 24.62
CA MET A 435 -14.73 -19.49 25.38
C MET A 435 -13.64 -20.28 24.65
N ILE A 436 -13.42 -20.07 23.34
CA ILE A 436 -12.28 -20.67 22.60
C ILE A 436 -11.00 -19.87 22.95
N SER A 437 -10.63 -19.91 24.23
CA SER A 437 -9.42 -19.30 24.80
C SER A 437 -8.30 -20.33 24.86
N CYS A 438 -7.05 -19.87 24.76
CA CYS A 438 -5.89 -20.75 24.78
C CYS A 438 -5.31 -20.76 26.20
N PRO A 439 -5.19 -21.91 26.90
CA PRO A 439 -4.39 -21.96 28.12
C PRO A 439 -2.92 -22.19 27.74
N SER A 440 -2.05 -21.21 27.96
CA SER A 440 -0.61 -21.44 28.04
C SER A 440 -0.09 -21.16 29.45
N ILE A 441 0.85 -22.02 29.85
CA ILE A 441 1.29 -22.32 31.21
C ILE A 441 2.37 -21.33 31.64
N SER A 442 2.19 -20.70 32.81
CA SER A 442 3.26 -19.99 33.49
C SER A 442 4.30 -21.00 33.99
N ALA A 443 5.58 -20.74 33.70
CA ALA A 443 6.67 -21.27 34.50
C ALA A 443 6.74 -20.47 35.82
N SER A 444 5.72 -20.62 36.67
CA SER A 444 5.77 -20.30 38.11
C SER A 444 4.39 -20.59 38.74
N PHE A 445 4.40 -21.61 39.61
CA PHE A 445 3.42 -22.02 40.62
C PHE A 445 2.01 -21.39 40.64
N SER A 446 0.97 -22.19 40.36
CA SER A 446 0.02 -22.69 41.37
C SER A 446 -1.10 -23.51 40.71
N ASN A 447 -1.49 -24.62 41.35
CA ASN A 447 -2.54 -25.54 40.89
C ASN A 447 -3.89 -24.84 40.68
N SER A 448 -4.36 -24.74 39.44
CA SER A 448 -5.81 -24.77 39.17
C SER A 448 -6.09 -25.39 37.79
N ALA A 449 -7.03 -26.31 37.75
CA ALA A 449 -7.44 -27.10 36.59
C ALA A 449 -8.08 -26.20 35.51
N ARG A 450 -7.48 -26.09 34.32
CA ARG A 450 -8.06 -25.43 33.12
C ARG A 450 -7.64 -25.95 31.72
N PRO A 451 -6.64 -26.84 31.51
CA PRO A 451 -6.33 -27.33 30.14
C PRO A 451 -7.40 -28.26 29.55
N THR A 452 -8.09 -29.03 30.39
CA THR A 452 -9.01 -30.11 29.96
C THR A 452 -10.30 -29.57 29.35
N GLU A 453 -10.87 -28.48 29.90
CA GLU A 453 -12.15 -27.93 29.45
C GLU A 453 -12.09 -27.35 28.02
N THR A 454 -11.00 -26.64 27.66
CA THR A 454 -10.85 -26.08 26.30
C THR A 454 -10.67 -27.15 25.21
N ALA A 455 -10.01 -28.27 25.54
CA ALA A 455 -9.88 -29.39 24.61
C ALA A 455 -11.23 -30.08 24.40
N GLU A 456 -12.01 -30.26 25.47
CA GLU A 456 -13.37 -30.83 25.39
C GLU A 456 -14.33 -29.97 24.55
N VAL A 457 -14.27 -28.64 24.65
CA VAL A 457 -15.08 -27.74 23.81
C VAL A 457 -14.68 -27.85 22.33
N VAL A 458 -13.38 -27.87 22.04
CA VAL A 458 -12.89 -28.04 20.65
C VAL A 458 -13.29 -29.40 20.08
N ASP A 459 -13.12 -30.47 20.84
CA ASP A 459 -13.50 -31.82 20.43
C ASP A 459 -15.00 -31.88 20.13
N LYS A 460 -15.83 -31.29 21.01
CA LYS A 460 -17.28 -31.23 20.80
C LYS A 460 -17.64 -30.38 19.57
N LEU A 461 -16.94 -29.27 19.33
CA LEU A 461 -17.13 -28.42 18.14
C LEU A 461 -16.79 -29.18 16.85
N LEU A 462 -15.64 -29.86 16.81
CA LEU A 462 -15.17 -30.64 15.65
C LEU A 462 -16.01 -31.90 15.41
N GLN A 463 -16.54 -32.53 16.46
CA GLN A 463 -17.51 -33.62 16.34
C GLN A 463 -18.86 -33.14 15.79
N THR A 464 -19.29 -31.94 16.18
CA THR A 464 -20.57 -31.36 15.73
C THR A 464 -20.48 -30.88 14.28
N TYR A 465 -19.33 -30.34 13.89
CA TYR A 465 -19.08 -29.80 12.54
C TYR A 465 -17.83 -30.46 11.92
N PRO A 466 -17.90 -31.75 11.55
CA PRO A 466 -16.77 -32.45 10.97
C PRO A 466 -16.39 -31.80 9.63
N LYS A 467 -15.10 -31.50 9.45
CA LYS A 467 -14.56 -30.91 8.23
C LYS A 467 -13.34 -31.66 7.75
N HIS A 468 -13.23 -31.72 6.43
CA HIS A 468 -12.03 -32.14 5.73
C HIS A 468 -11.53 -30.95 4.91
N LEU A 469 -10.75 -30.06 5.53
CA LEU A 469 -10.04 -29.00 4.83
C LEU A 469 -8.71 -29.56 4.31
N PRO A 470 -8.42 -29.46 3.00
CA PRO A 470 -7.11 -29.87 2.48
C PRO A 470 -5.99 -29.14 3.22
N PHE A 471 -4.96 -29.88 3.62
CA PHE A 471 -3.74 -29.35 4.21
C PHE A 471 -3.93 -28.53 5.51
N HIS A 472 -5.03 -28.75 6.24
CA HIS A 472 -5.27 -28.12 7.55
C HIS A 472 -5.83 -29.14 8.55
N ASP A 473 -5.26 -29.17 9.76
CA ASP A 473 -5.71 -30.02 10.86
C ASP A 473 -5.77 -29.18 12.16
N PRO A 474 -6.96 -28.96 12.74
CA PRO A 474 -7.11 -28.14 13.94
C PRO A 474 -6.38 -28.67 15.17
N HIS A 475 -6.28 -30.00 15.37
CA HIS A 475 -5.57 -30.59 16.51
C HIS A 475 -4.07 -30.40 16.39
N LEU A 476 -3.53 -30.59 15.18
CA LEU A 476 -2.12 -30.37 14.88
C LEU A 476 -1.78 -28.88 15.02
N TYR A 477 -2.65 -27.98 14.53
CA TYR A 477 -2.51 -26.55 14.73
C TYR A 477 -2.42 -26.19 16.21
N MET A 478 -3.33 -26.72 17.04
CA MET A 478 -3.29 -26.51 18.50
C MET A 478 -2.01 -27.06 19.16
N ALA A 479 -1.53 -28.22 18.71
CA ALA A 479 -0.30 -28.80 19.23
C ALA A 479 0.93 -27.94 18.90
N LYS A 480 0.96 -27.36 17.69
CA LYS A 480 2.02 -26.46 17.23
C LYS A 480 1.94 -25.10 17.92
N SER A 481 0.75 -24.51 18.06
CA SER A 481 0.56 -23.20 18.69
C SER A 481 1.08 -23.15 20.12
N ARG A 482 0.94 -24.25 20.88
CA ARG A 482 1.49 -24.39 22.25
C ARG A 482 3.03 -24.31 22.31
N ARG A 483 3.71 -24.53 21.20
CA ARG A 483 5.19 -24.48 21.09
C ARG A 483 5.70 -23.17 20.49
N THR A 484 4.81 -22.36 19.91
CA THR A 484 5.12 -21.07 19.30
C THR A 484 5.40 -20.03 20.39
N ARG A 485 6.53 -19.32 20.29
CA ARG A 485 6.95 -18.29 21.25
C ARG A 485 6.70 -16.91 20.69
N SER A 486 6.05 -16.06 21.47
CA SER A 486 5.78 -14.66 21.16
C SER A 486 6.37 -13.72 22.21
N VAL A 487 6.47 -12.43 21.90
CA VAL A 487 6.93 -11.39 22.84
C VAL A 487 5.90 -11.19 23.95
N ALA A 488 4.62 -11.09 23.58
CA ALA A 488 3.50 -11.04 24.50
C ALA A 488 2.71 -12.35 24.44
N ASN A 489 2.30 -12.87 25.59
CA ASN A 489 1.48 -14.09 25.66
C ASN A 489 0.12 -13.84 25.01
N PHE A 490 -0.22 -14.60 23.98
CA PHE A 490 -1.54 -14.57 23.37
C PHE A 490 -2.60 -15.09 24.34
N LYS A 491 -3.75 -14.40 24.42
CA LYS A 491 -4.88 -14.80 25.27
C LYS A 491 -5.83 -15.77 24.58
N MET A 492 -5.81 -15.83 23.25
CA MET A 492 -6.69 -16.69 22.46
C MET A 492 -6.03 -17.21 21.19
N MET A 493 -6.63 -18.25 20.60
CA MET A 493 -6.36 -18.62 19.21
C MET A 493 -7.40 -17.93 18.33
N ALA A 494 -6.95 -17.31 17.24
CA ALA A 494 -7.88 -16.76 16.27
C ALA A 494 -8.62 -17.90 15.56
N PHE A 495 -9.96 -17.82 15.54
CA PHE A 495 -10.80 -18.85 14.96
C PHE A 495 -10.45 -19.15 13.49
N PRO A 496 -10.18 -18.17 12.60
CA PRO A 496 -9.84 -18.45 11.21
C PRO A 496 -8.56 -19.30 11.06
N ASP A 497 -7.58 -19.10 11.95
CA ASP A 497 -6.30 -19.80 11.90
C ASP A 497 -6.40 -21.21 12.47
N PHE A 498 -7.14 -21.39 13.57
CA PHE A 498 -7.42 -22.70 14.16
C PHE A 498 -8.37 -23.54 13.29
N TRP A 499 -9.44 -22.93 12.76
CA TRP A 499 -10.47 -23.61 11.98
C TRP A 499 -10.05 -23.85 10.53
N GLY A 500 -9.16 -23.00 10.02
CA GLY A 500 -8.78 -22.98 8.62
C GLY A 500 -9.83 -22.31 7.73
N HIS A 501 -9.49 -22.20 6.45
CA HIS A 501 -10.34 -21.53 5.47
C HIS A 501 -10.11 -22.01 4.04
N CYS A 502 -11.10 -21.79 3.19
CA CYS A 502 -11.04 -22.04 1.75
C CYS A 502 -10.96 -20.72 0.98
N PRO A 503 -10.46 -20.74 -0.27
CA PRO A 503 -10.65 -19.63 -1.19
C PRO A 503 -12.14 -19.32 -1.41
N PRO A 504 -12.50 -18.06 -1.69
CA PRO A 504 -13.83 -17.70 -2.14
C PRO A 504 -14.26 -18.49 -3.38
N PRO A 505 -15.56 -18.78 -3.55
CA PRO A 505 -16.05 -19.57 -4.69
C PRO A 505 -15.94 -18.84 -6.05
N SER A 506 -15.76 -17.53 -6.05
CA SER A 506 -15.63 -16.71 -7.25
C SER A 506 -14.58 -15.62 -7.08
N ALA A 507 -13.90 -15.28 -8.16
CA ALA A 507 -13.01 -14.12 -8.20
C ALA A 507 -13.76 -12.83 -7.82
N GLN A 508 -13.06 -11.91 -7.16
CA GLN A 508 -13.63 -10.68 -6.64
C GLN A 508 -13.10 -9.48 -7.44
N SER A 509 -13.98 -8.64 -7.96
CA SER A 509 -13.58 -7.43 -8.69
C SER A 509 -12.98 -6.39 -7.75
N MET A 510 -12.10 -5.53 -8.27
CA MET A 510 -11.64 -4.33 -7.57
C MET A 510 -12.81 -3.38 -7.31
N LEU A 511 -12.82 -2.75 -6.13
CA LEU A 511 -13.86 -1.82 -5.75
C LEU A 511 -13.78 -0.53 -6.58
N GLU A 512 -14.90 -0.10 -7.15
CA GLU A 512 -14.99 1.20 -7.81
C GLU A 512 -15.00 2.32 -6.77
N ARG A 513 -14.09 3.28 -6.90
CA ARG A 513 -14.03 4.45 -6.02
C ARG A 513 -15.09 5.46 -6.43
N LYS A 514 -16.01 5.77 -5.50
CA LYS A 514 -16.98 6.86 -5.68
C LYS A 514 -16.25 8.21 -5.71
N ARG A 515 -16.57 9.06 -6.69
CA ARG A 515 -16.08 10.45 -6.76
C ARG A 515 -16.52 11.23 -5.52
N GLY A 516 -15.66 12.08 -4.98
CA GLY A 516 -15.96 12.94 -3.83
C GLY A 516 -15.94 12.24 -2.48
N VAL A 517 -15.69 10.93 -2.40
CA VAL A 517 -15.66 10.21 -1.12
C VAL A 517 -14.63 10.81 -0.16
N GLN A 518 -13.45 11.20 -0.66
CA GLN A 518 -12.38 11.76 0.15
C GLN A 518 -12.77 13.09 0.78
N ARG A 519 -13.29 14.04 -0.01
CA ARG A 519 -13.74 15.33 0.52
C ARG A 519 -14.88 15.19 1.53
N ILE A 520 -15.79 14.24 1.32
CA ILE A 520 -16.86 13.94 2.29
C ILE A 520 -16.25 13.47 3.62
N LYS A 521 -15.31 12.52 3.59
CA LYS A 521 -14.67 12.01 4.81
C LYS A 521 -13.84 13.06 5.53
N ILE A 522 -13.12 13.91 4.79
CA ILE A 522 -12.40 15.06 5.36
C ILE A 522 -13.38 16.06 5.99
N PHE A 523 -14.50 16.33 5.34
CA PHE A 523 -15.52 17.24 5.86
C PHE A 523 -16.17 16.69 7.14
N GLU A 524 -16.45 15.38 7.19
CA GLU A 524 -16.91 14.69 8.39
C GLU A 524 -15.88 14.77 9.54
N ASP A 525 -14.57 14.72 9.26
CA ASP A 525 -13.52 14.93 10.27
C ASP A 525 -13.52 16.37 10.80
N VAL A 526 -13.70 17.36 9.92
CA VAL A 526 -13.87 18.78 10.30
C VAL A 526 -15.12 18.96 11.17
N GLN A 527 -16.21 18.26 10.87
CA GLN A 527 -17.43 18.30 11.67
C GLN A 527 -17.18 17.86 13.12
N ARG A 528 -16.31 16.86 13.35
CA ARG A 528 -15.97 16.40 14.72
C ARG A 528 -15.36 17.53 15.57
N LEU A 529 -14.62 18.45 14.95
CA LEU A 529 -14.05 19.61 15.61
C LEU A 529 -15.10 20.68 15.92
N ILE A 530 -16.00 20.96 14.96
CA ILE A 530 -16.98 22.06 15.05
C ILE A 530 -18.19 21.68 15.91
N GLN A 531 -18.57 20.41 15.92
CA GLN A 531 -19.76 19.88 16.61
C GLN A 531 -19.35 18.84 17.67
N PRO A 532 -18.72 19.24 18.79
CA PRO A 532 -18.20 18.31 19.79
C PRO A 532 -19.30 17.54 20.54
N CYS A 533 -20.56 18.00 20.51
CA CYS A 533 -21.69 17.31 21.12
C CYS A 533 -21.98 15.94 20.48
N ASP A 534 -21.54 15.73 19.23
CA ASP A 534 -21.74 14.47 18.49
C ASP A 534 -20.63 13.45 18.75
N VAL A 535 -19.61 13.80 19.54
CA VAL A 535 -18.39 13.00 19.75
C VAL A 535 -18.41 12.33 21.12
N ILE A 536 -18.21 11.00 21.15
CA ILE A 536 -18.23 10.16 22.36
C ILE A 536 -16.82 10.02 22.95
N ASN A 537 -15.82 9.72 22.13
CA ASN A 537 -14.42 9.46 22.52
C ASN A 537 -14.22 8.43 23.64
N LYS A 538 -15.01 7.34 23.64
CA LYS A 538 -14.88 6.24 24.61
C LYS A 538 -13.83 5.25 24.12
N VAL A 539 -12.75 5.04 24.86
CA VAL A 539 -11.81 3.93 24.60
C VAL A 539 -12.55 2.62 24.88
N VAL A 540 -12.58 1.69 23.91
CA VAL A 540 -13.27 0.39 24.04
C VAL A 540 -12.31 -0.81 23.98
N PHE A 541 -11.06 -0.57 23.59
CA PHE A 541 -9.97 -1.54 23.61
C PHE A 541 -8.62 -0.83 23.68
N SER A 542 -7.69 -1.33 24.49
CA SER A 542 -6.33 -0.79 24.63
C SER A 542 -5.37 -1.88 25.10
N LEU A 543 -4.22 -2.02 24.43
CA LEU A 543 -3.10 -2.83 24.92
C LEU A 543 -2.31 -2.12 26.03
N ASP A 544 -2.33 -0.78 26.04
CA ASP A 544 -1.61 0.04 27.03
C ASP A 544 -2.31 0.04 28.40
N GLU A 545 -3.64 -0.14 28.42
CA GLU A 545 -4.51 -0.03 29.60
C GLU A 545 -5.45 -1.23 29.74
N PRO A 546 -4.94 -2.41 30.13
CA PRO A 546 -5.73 -3.65 30.08
C PRO A 546 -6.86 -3.78 31.12
N TRP A 547 -6.99 -2.88 32.11
CA TRP A 547 -7.73 -3.17 33.36
C TRP A 547 -9.02 -2.36 33.64
N SER A 548 -9.62 -1.66 32.68
CA SER A 548 -10.78 -0.80 33.00
C SER A 548 -11.96 -0.74 32.00
N LEU A 549 -12.00 -1.56 30.94
CA LEU A 549 -12.95 -1.34 29.83
C LEU A 549 -13.92 -2.49 29.48
N GLN A 550 -14.38 -3.26 30.46
CA GLN A 550 -15.50 -4.20 30.25
C GLN A 550 -16.75 -3.76 31.01
N ASP A 551 -17.40 -2.73 30.49
CA ASP A 551 -18.82 -2.54 30.75
C ASP A 551 -19.61 -3.46 29.81
N THR A 552 -19.98 -4.64 30.31
CA THR A 552 -20.75 -5.65 29.58
C THR A 552 -22.17 -5.19 29.22
N ALA A 553 -22.58 -4.01 29.71
CA ALA A 553 -23.88 -3.42 29.45
C ALA A 553 -23.91 -2.42 28.26
N SER A 554 -22.80 -2.18 27.56
CA SER A 554 -22.74 -1.14 26.52
C SER A 554 -22.96 -1.64 25.08
N ASP A 555 -23.78 -0.91 24.32
CA ASP A 555 -24.18 -1.15 22.92
C ASP A 555 -23.03 -0.96 21.88
N CYS A 556 -21.77 -1.11 22.28
CA CYS A 556 -20.59 -0.87 21.43
C CYS A 556 -19.91 -2.17 20.95
N LEU A 557 -19.15 -2.07 19.86
CA LEU A 557 -18.29 -3.17 19.39
C LEU A 557 -17.19 -3.51 20.40
N ARG A 558 -16.88 -4.80 20.51
CA ARG A 558 -15.76 -5.34 21.31
C ARG A 558 -14.64 -5.78 20.38
N PHE A 559 -13.39 -5.44 20.72
CA PHE A 559 -12.20 -5.72 19.92
C PHE A 559 -11.21 -6.63 20.65
N SER A 560 -10.42 -7.40 19.90
CA SER A 560 -9.25 -8.13 20.43
C SER A 560 -8.20 -8.36 19.33
N SER A 561 -6.93 -8.32 19.69
CA SER A 561 -5.77 -8.62 18.84
C SER A 561 -4.76 -9.53 19.53
N GLU A 562 -5.09 -10.09 20.69
CA GLU A 562 -4.17 -10.87 21.54
C GLU A 562 -4.08 -12.34 21.09
N PHE A 563 -3.72 -12.53 19.83
CA PHE A 563 -3.54 -13.82 19.15
C PHE A 563 -2.42 -13.73 18.10
N GLU A 564 -1.95 -14.87 17.60
CA GLU A 564 -0.85 -14.93 16.63
C GLU A 564 -1.13 -14.07 15.38
N SER A 565 -0.15 -13.26 14.97
CA SER A 565 -0.26 -12.26 13.89
C SER A 565 -1.29 -11.15 14.11
N GLY A 566 -1.98 -11.13 15.26
CA GLY A 566 -2.93 -10.08 15.63
C GLY A 566 -2.24 -8.74 15.81
N ASN A 567 -2.81 -7.68 15.23
CA ASN A 567 -2.32 -6.32 15.39
C ASN A 567 -3.48 -5.32 15.41
N LEU A 568 -3.70 -4.78 16.60
CA LEU A 568 -4.48 -3.58 16.93
C LEU A 568 -3.98 -3.16 18.32
N ARG A 569 -3.65 -1.88 18.51
CA ARG A 569 -3.20 -1.35 19.81
C ARG A 569 -4.33 -0.72 20.60
N LYS A 570 -5.19 0.06 19.94
CA LYS A 570 -6.25 0.82 20.60
C LYS A 570 -7.46 1.02 19.68
N ALA A 571 -8.66 0.98 20.25
CA ALA A 571 -9.91 1.33 19.56
C ALA A 571 -10.70 2.34 20.40
N ILE A 572 -11.14 3.42 19.75
CA ILE A 572 -11.84 4.54 20.36
C ILE A 572 -13.17 4.71 19.62
N GLN A 573 -14.28 4.55 20.34
CA GLN A 573 -15.61 4.86 19.83
C GLN A 573 -15.77 6.38 19.78
N VAL A 574 -15.67 6.96 18.60
CA VAL A 574 -15.77 8.41 18.38
C VAL A 574 -17.21 8.86 18.16
N ARG A 575 -18.05 8.02 17.54
CA ARG A 575 -19.53 8.19 17.48
C ARG A 575 -20.21 6.84 17.69
N GLU A 576 -21.54 6.82 17.74
CA GLU A 576 -22.35 5.60 18.01
C GLU A 576 -21.83 4.35 17.26
N ARG A 577 -21.50 4.50 15.96
CA ARG A 577 -21.05 3.41 15.07
C ARG A 577 -19.77 3.76 14.30
N GLU A 578 -18.95 4.64 14.86
CA GLU A 578 -17.71 5.11 14.25
C GLU A 578 -16.55 4.91 15.22
N TYR A 579 -15.49 4.27 14.75
CA TYR A 579 -14.35 3.87 15.58
C TYR A 579 -13.03 4.33 14.95
N ASP A 580 -12.26 5.08 15.73
CA ASP A 580 -10.86 5.37 15.41
C ASP A 580 -9.99 4.27 16.00
N LEU A 581 -9.15 3.68 15.16
CA LEU A 581 -8.29 2.54 15.42
C LEU A 581 -6.83 2.94 15.29
N LEU A 582 -6.00 2.44 16.20
CA LEU A 582 -4.56 2.59 16.15
C LEU A 582 -3.92 1.21 16.07
N VAL A 583 -3.13 1.01 15.03
CA VAL A 583 -2.33 -0.21 14.83
C VAL A 583 -1.07 -0.12 15.67
N ASN A 584 -0.59 -1.23 16.20
CA ASN A 584 0.68 -1.24 16.93
C ASN A 584 1.86 -1.14 15.95
N THR A 585 2.88 -0.35 16.28
CA THR A 585 4.15 -0.37 15.54
C THR A 585 4.86 -1.70 15.76
N ASP A 586 5.77 -2.03 14.84
CA ASP A 586 6.60 -3.23 14.96
C ASP A 586 7.33 -3.27 16.31
N VAL A 587 7.50 -4.47 16.87
CA VAL A 587 8.22 -4.67 18.14
C VAL A 587 9.57 -3.93 18.13
N ASN A 588 9.86 -3.21 19.22
CA ASN A 588 11.07 -2.38 19.36
C ASN A 588 11.23 -1.28 18.29
N SER A 589 10.15 -0.86 17.63
CA SER A 589 10.13 0.22 16.65
C SER A 589 9.15 1.33 17.05
N SER A 590 9.42 2.55 16.57
CA SER A 590 8.51 3.69 16.58
C SER A 590 7.95 4.02 15.18
N GLN A 591 8.24 3.16 14.20
CA GLN A 591 7.83 3.27 12.80
C GLN A 591 7.35 1.89 12.29
N HIS A 592 6.92 1.84 11.03
CA HIS A 592 6.51 0.63 10.31
C HIS A 592 5.18 0.04 10.77
N GLN A 593 4.11 0.84 10.69
CA GLN A 593 2.75 0.41 11.00
C GLN A 593 1.84 0.44 9.76
N GLN A 594 1.31 -0.73 9.38
CA GLN A 594 0.41 -0.89 8.24
C GLN A 594 -0.44 -2.16 8.32
N TRP A 595 0.16 -3.26 8.79
CA TRP A 595 -0.52 -4.53 9.01
C TRP A 595 -1.52 -4.41 10.16
N PHE A 596 -2.77 -4.83 9.93
CA PHE A 596 -3.76 -4.99 10.99
C PHE A 596 -4.42 -6.36 10.86
N TYR A 597 -4.73 -6.95 12.00
CA TYR A 597 -5.50 -8.19 12.10
C TYR A 597 -6.15 -8.24 13.48
N PHE A 598 -7.48 -8.13 13.55
CA PHE A 598 -8.20 -8.06 14.83
C PHE A 598 -9.58 -8.71 14.76
N LYS A 599 -10.04 -9.21 15.90
CA LYS A 599 -11.40 -9.72 16.14
C LYS A 599 -12.32 -8.55 16.50
N VAL A 600 -13.54 -8.59 15.99
CA VAL A 600 -14.67 -7.72 16.33
C VAL A 600 -15.87 -8.57 16.71
N SER A 601 -16.60 -8.20 17.76
CA SER A 601 -17.88 -8.80 18.15
C SER A 601 -18.84 -7.77 18.72
N GLY A 602 -20.08 -8.16 19.02
CA GLY A 602 -21.10 -7.24 19.54
C GLY A 602 -21.76 -6.36 18.46
N MET A 603 -21.59 -6.72 17.19
CA MET A 603 -22.21 -6.05 16.06
C MET A 603 -23.70 -6.40 15.92
N ARG A 604 -24.44 -5.48 15.31
CA ARG A 604 -25.80 -5.70 14.79
C ARG A 604 -25.73 -6.04 13.29
N ALA A 605 -26.50 -7.04 12.86
CA ALA A 605 -26.62 -7.41 11.46
C ALA A 605 -27.14 -6.24 10.61
N ALA A 606 -26.66 -6.14 9.37
CA ALA A 606 -27.13 -5.17 8.37
C ALA A 606 -27.02 -3.69 8.79
N VAL A 607 -26.19 -3.39 9.79
CA VAL A 607 -25.91 -2.03 10.26
C VAL A 607 -24.51 -1.61 9.80
N PRO A 608 -24.34 -0.39 9.24
CA PRO A 608 -23.03 0.11 8.85
C PRO A 608 -22.22 0.56 10.07
N TYR A 609 -20.97 0.12 10.13
CA TYR A 609 -19.96 0.57 11.09
C TYR A 609 -18.78 1.15 10.34
N ARG A 610 -18.33 2.34 10.74
CA ARG A 610 -17.15 2.99 10.16
C ARG A 610 -15.93 2.74 11.03
N PHE A 611 -14.84 2.34 10.38
CA PHE A 611 -13.53 2.18 11.01
C PHE A 611 -12.54 3.15 10.36
N ASN A 612 -11.77 3.87 11.17
CA ASN A 612 -10.72 4.79 10.74
C ASN A 612 -9.39 4.33 11.35
N ILE A 613 -8.46 3.78 10.57
CA ILE A 613 -7.10 3.53 11.05
C ILE A 613 -6.29 4.82 10.87
N ILE A 614 -6.00 5.52 11.97
CA ILE A 614 -5.56 6.92 11.94
C ILE A 614 -4.04 7.12 11.98
N ASN A 615 -3.26 6.05 12.14
CA ASN A 615 -1.81 6.13 12.28
C ASN A 615 -1.05 5.51 11.10
N CYS A 616 -1.61 5.48 9.88
CA CYS A 616 -0.85 4.98 8.73
C CYS A 616 0.27 5.97 8.33
N GLU A 617 1.41 5.45 7.88
CA GLU A 617 2.60 6.29 7.57
C GLU A 617 2.81 6.55 6.08
N LYS A 618 2.31 5.67 5.22
CA LYS A 618 2.58 5.73 3.78
C LYS A 618 1.82 6.91 3.14
N PRO A 619 2.41 7.67 2.21
CA PRO A 619 1.69 8.77 1.56
C PRO A 619 0.57 8.27 0.64
N ASN A 620 0.69 7.06 0.11
CA ASN A 620 -0.27 6.47 -0.80
C ASN A 620 -0.59 5.01 -0.41
N SER A 621 -1.79 4.54 -0.76
CA SER A 621 -2.27 3.19 -0.52
C SER A 621 -3.17 2.67 -1.64
N GLN A 622 -3.05 1.37 -1.95
CA GLN A 622 -3.91 0.67 -2.91
C GLN A 622 -5.39 0.64 -2.53
N PHE A 623 -5.75 1.00 -1.29
CA PHE A 623 -7.15 1.22 -0.89
C PHE A 623 -7.84 2.32 -1.71
N ASN A 624 -7.10 3.33 -2.17
CA ASN A 624 -7.65 4.34 -3.09
C ASN A 624 -7.85 3.82 -4.53
N TYR A 625 -7.33 2.62 -4.84
CA TYR A 625 -7.34 2.04 -6.18
C TYR A 625 -8.04 0.68 -6.22
N GLY A 626 -9.03 0.48 -5.35
CA GLY A 626 -9.95 -0.65 -5.38
C GLY A 626 -9.59 -1.84 -4.50
N MET A 627 -8.50 -1.76 -3.73
CA MET A 627 -8.22 -2.74 -2.67
C MET A 627 -9.26 -2.65 -1.55
N GLN A 628 -9.64 -3.79 -0.99
CA GLN A 628 -10.52 -3.88 0.18
C GLN A 628 -9.87 -4.71 1.30
N PRO A 629 -10.17 -4.41 2.58
CA PRO A 629 -9.79 -5.29 3.68
C PRO A 629 -10.49 -6.65 3.56
N THR A 630 -9.98 -7.63 4.28
CA THR A 630 -10.56 -8.98 4.30
C THR A 630 -11.34 -9.22 5.59
N LEU A 631 -12.49 -9.87 5.49
CA LEU A 631 -13.36 -10.23 6.60
C LEU A 631 -13.60 -11.75 6.64
N TYR A 632 -13.51 -12.33 7.83
CA TYR A 632 -13.90 -13.71 8.12
C TYR A 632 -15.03 -13.72 9.16
N SER A 633 -16.12 -14.44 8.89
CA SER A 633 -17.24 -14.62 9.83
C SER A 633 -17.19 -16.02 10.45
N VAL A 634 -17.19 -16.09 11.78
CA VAL A 634 -17.24 -17.38 12.50
C VAL A 634 -18.57 -18.08 12.25
N LYS A 635 -19.69 -17.35 12.24
CA LYS A 635 -21.00 -17.93 11.89
C LYS A 635 -21.03 -18.52 10.49
N GLU A 636 -20.55 -17.81 9.48
CA GLU A 636 -20.45 -18.36 8.12
C GLU A 636 -19.56 -19.61 8.06
N ALA A 637 -18.45 -19.60 8.80
CA ALA A 637 -17.55 -20.74 8.87
C ALA A 637 -18.19 -21.99 9.50
N LEU A 638 -18.98 -21.81 10.55
CA LEU A 638 -19.77 -22.89 11.20
C LEU A 638 -20.92 -23.37 10.30
N LEU A 639 -21.47 -22.50 9.45
CA LEU A 639 -22.44 -22.85 8.40
C LEU A 639 -21.81 -23.52 7.17
N GLY A 640 -20.55 -23.95 7.26
CA GLY A 640 -19.86 -24.65 6.18
C GLY A 640 -19.19 -23.74 5.13
N ARG A 641 -19.15 -22.42 5.36
CA ARG A 641 -18.52 -21.44 4.45
C ARG A 641 -17.33 -20.73 5.11
N PRO A 642 -16.22 -21.43 5.41
CA PRO A 642 -15.06 -20.85 6.08
C PRO A 642 -14.21 -20.05 5.09
N THR A 643 -14.64 -18.87 4.67
CA THR A 643 -13.92 -18.08 3.65
C THR A 643 -13.58 -16.69 4.16
N TRP A 644 -12.42 -16.20 3.73
CA TRP A 644 -12.09 -14.78 3.80
C TRP A 644 -12.66 -14.07 2.58
N ILE A 645 -13.46 -13.03 2.78
CA ILE A 645 -14.04 -12.23 1.69
C ILE A 645 -13.49 -10.81 1.71
N ARG A 646 -13.38 -10.16 0.55
CA ARG A 646 -13.11 -8.73 0.47
C ARG A 646 -14.36 -8.00 0.95
N MET A 647 -14.19 -7.05 1.87
CA MET A 647 -15.28 -6.37 2.54
C MET A 647 -14.96 -4.88 2.63
N GLY A 648 -16.00 -4.07 2.77
CA GLY A 648 -15.88 -2.64 3.00
C GLY A 648 -16.28 -1.83 1.78
N TYR A 649 -16.87 -0.67 2.02
CA TYR A 649 -17.20 0.32 0.99
C TYR A 649 -16.95 1.73 1.53
N GLU A 650 -17.06 2.74 0.66
CA GLU A 650 -16.65 4.13 0.98
C GLU A 650 -15.23 4.21 1.53
N ILE A 651 -14.34 3.41 0.92
CA ILE A 651 -12.95 3.31 1.31
C ILE A 651 -12.21 4.56 0.83
N CYS A 652 -11.44 5.16 1.73
CA CYS A 652 -10.56 6.27 1.39
C CYS A 652 -9.29 6.25 2.24
N TYR A 653 -8.20 6.71 1.64
CA TYR A 653 -6.91 6.89 2.29
C TYR A 653 -6.42 8.33 2.08
N TYR A 654 -6.21 9.09 3.16
CA TYR A 654 -5.86 10.52 3.08
C TYR A 654 -5.03 11.01 4.26
N LYS A 655 -4.20 12.05 4.04
CA LYS A 655 -3.39 12.71 5.08
C LYS A 655 -4.30 13.38 6.12
N ASN A 656 -4.06 13.08 7.40
CA ASN A 656 -4.83 13.59 8.54
C ASN A 656 -4.07 14.67 9.32
N HIS A 657 -4.62 15.07 10.47
CA HIS A 657 -4.10 16.17 11.29
C HIS A 657 -3.13 15.71 12.40
N TYR A 658 -2.94 14.40 12.58
CA TYR A 658 -2.05 13.87 13.60
C TYR A 658 -0.60 13.99 13.16
N ARG A 659 0.27 14.52 14.04
CA ARG A 659 1.70 14.73 13.76
C ARG A 659 2.58 13.61 14.32
N GLN A 660 3.64 13.30 13.58
CA GLN A 660 4.78 12.53 14.07
C GLN A 660 5.75 13.48 14.78
N SER A 661 6.27 13.07 15.94
CA SER A 661 7.23 13.87 16.71
C SER A 661 8.52 14.10 15.92
N ALA A 662 9.05 15.33 15.96
CA ALA A 662 10.31 15.74 15.30
C ALA A 662 11.52 14.90 15.75
N ALA A 663 11.51 14.40 17.00
CA ALA A 663 12.55 13.52 17.53
C ALA A 663 12.61 12.15 16.82
N ILE A 664 11.51 11.72 16.18
CA ILE A 664 11.37 10.44 15.49
C ILE A 664 11.63 10.59 13.97
N ALA A 665 11.51 11.82 13.44
CA ALA A 665 11.61 12.12 12.01
C ALA A 665 13.02 12.51 11.53
N GLY A 666 14.05 12.38 12.38
CA GLY A 666 15.43 12.69 12.00
C GLY A 666 15.67 14.16 11.64
N GLY A 667 15.01 15.09 12.31
CA GLY A 667 15.20 16.54 12.07
C GLY A 667 14.58 17.08 10.77
N ALA A 668 13.87 16.27 9.99
CA ALA A 668 13.09 16.74 8.84
C ALA A 668 11.70 17.29 9.25
N SER A 669 11.07 18.06 8.34
CA SER A 669 9.78 18.72 8.55
C SER A 669 8.69 17.81 9.15
N GLU A 670 7.82 18.37 9.98
CA GLU A 670 6.74 17.65 10.68
C GLU A 670 5.88 16.79 9.73
N LYS A 671 6.07 15.47 9.75
CA LYS A 671 5.26 14.53 8.97
C LYS A 671 3.92 14.29 9.66
N CYS A 672 2.83 14.31 8.88
CA CYS A 672 1.50 13.91 9.36
C CYS A 672 1.23 12.43 9.05
N PHE A 673 0.41 11.80 9.88
CA PHE A 673 -0.13 10.47 9.59
C PHE A 673 -1.25 10.52 8.54
N TYR A 674 -1.66 9.35 8.10
CA TYR A 674 -2.72 9.11 7.14
C TYR A 674 -3.81 8.26 7.77
N THR A 675 -5.04 8.49 7.33
CA THR A 675 -6.22 7.73 7.76
C THR A 675 -6.67 6.81 6.64
N LEU A 676 -6.78 5.52 6.94
CA LEU A 676 -7.58 4.58 6.16
C LEU A 676 -8.99 4.50 6.77
N THR A 677 -10.00 4.99 6.07
CA THR A 677 -11.40 4.86 6.46
C THR A 677 -12.12 3.85 5.58
N PHE A 678 -12.99 3.04 6.17
CA PHE A 678 -13.89 2.13 5.45
C PHE A 678 -15.13 1.81 6.28
N VAL A 679 -16.24 1.51 5.60
CA VAL A 679 -17.51 1.12 6.23
C VAL A 679 -17.75 -0.36 6.03
N VAL A 680 -18.05 -1.09 7.11
CA VAL A 680 -18.40 -2.52 7.09
C VAL A 680 -19.84 -2.70 7.52
N THR A 681 -20.56 -3.55 6.79
CA THR A 681 -21.89 -4.03 7.18
C THR A 681 -21.79 -5.52 7.47
N PHE A 682 -21.96 -5.90 8.73
CA PHE A 682 -21.83 -7.29 9.14
C PHE A 682 -23.09 -8.11 8.76
N PRO A 683 -22.93 -9.36 8.30
CA PRO A 683 -24.06 -10.18 7.86
C PRO A 683 -24.94 -10.68 9.02
N HIS A 684 -24.34 -10.89 10.20
CA HIS A 684 -25.00 -11.54 11.34
C HIS A 684 -24.84 -10.70 12.61
N SER A 685 -25.88 -10.71 13.44
CA SER A 685 -25.80 -10.24 14.83
C SER A 685 -25.14 -11.32 15.68
N GLU A 686 -24.54 -10.97 16.82
CA GLU A 686 -23.90 -11.92 17.74
C GLU A 686 -22.85 -12.81 17.05
N ASP A 687 -22.17 -12.29 16.05
CA ASP A 687 -21.05 -12.98 15.40
C ASP A 687 -19.72 -12.59 16.04
N ALA A 688 -18.69 -13.38 15.75
CA ALA A 688 -17.31 -12.95 15.87
C ALA A 688 -16.75 -12.85 14.46
N CYS A 689 -16.35 -11.64 14.07
CA CYS A 689 -15.72 -11.41 12.78
C CYS A 689 -14.26 -11.03 12.98
N TYR A 690 -13.44 -11.39 12.00
CA TYR A 690 -12.04 -10.99 11.97
C TYR A 690 -11.81 -10.10 10.76
N LEU A 691 -11.13 -8.98 10.97
CA LEU A 691 -10.74 -8.03 9.92
C LEU A 691 -9.23 -8.03 9.80
N ALA A 692 -8.72 -8.13 8.57
CA ALA A 692 -7.28 -8.10 8.29
C ALA A 692 -6.94 -7.26 7.06
N TYR A 693 -5.72 -6.69 7.06
CA TYR A 693 -5.15 -5.91 5.96
C TYR A 693 -5.11 -6.73 4.66
N HIS A 694 -4.78 -8.01 4.78
CA HIS A 694 -4.80 -9.02 3.72
C HIS A 694 -5.01 -10.41 4.35
N TYR A 695 -5.22 -11.46 3.55
CA TYR A 695 -5.43 -12.83 4.06
C TYR A 695 -4.29 -13.25 5.00
N PRO A 696 -4.55 -13.48 6.30
CA PRO A 696 -3.52 -13.92 7.24
C PRO A 696 -2.94 -15.28 6.84
N TYR A 697 -1.69 -15.51 7.22
CA TYR A 697 -1.03 -16.81 7.13
C TYR A 697 0.00 -16.85 8.25
N THR A 698 -0.36 -17.53 9.33
CA THR A 698 0.39 -17.59 10.59
C THR A 698 1.59 -18.54 10.51
N TYR A 699 2.57 -18.38 11.41
CA TYR A 699 3.70 -19.30 11.51
C TYR A 699 3.23 -20.70 11.92
N THR A 700 2.30 -20.77 12.88
CA THR A 700 1.70 -22.05 13.28
C THR A 700 0.99 -22.74 12.12
N ALA A 701 0.26 -22.00 11.26
CA ALA A 701 -0.34 -22.56 10.05
C ALA A 701 0.72 -23.12 9.10
N LEU A 702 1.84 -22.41 8.89
CA LEU A 702 2.96 -22.92 8.08
C LEU A 702 3.52 -24.24 8.64
N MET A 703 3.84 -24.28 9.94
CA MET A 703 4.43 -25.46 10.55
C MET A 703 3.48 -26.66 10.55
N THR A 704 2.18 -26.41 10.67
CA THR A 704 1.12 -27.43 10.55
C THR A 704 1.03 -27.94 9.11
N HIS A 705 1.04 -27.02 8.15
CA HIS A 705 0.99 -27.32 6.73
C HIS A 705 2.18 -28.21 6.30
N LEU A 706 3.41 -27.86 6.71
CA LEU A 706 4.60 -28.65 6.37
C LEU A 706 4.53 -30.09 6.90
N ASP A 707 4.09 -30.29 8.15
CA ASP A 707 3.89 -31.62 8.74
C ASP A 707 2.84 -32.44 7.96
N ILE A 708 1.77 -31.78 7.47
CA ILE A 708 0.74 -32.45 6.66
C ILE A 708 1.31 -32.82 5.28
N LEU A 709 2.07 -31.92 4.64
CA LEU A 709 2.72 -32.21 3.36
C LEU A 709 3.66 -33.42 3.47
N GLU A 710 4.52 -33.45 4.50
CA GLU A 710 5.44 -34.56 4.76
C GLU A 710 4.71 -35.91 4.91
N LYS A 711 3.56 -35.92 5.59
CA LYS A 711 2.74 -37.14 5.74
C LYS A 711 1.97 -37.51 4.48
N SER A 712 1.66 -36.54 3.62
CA SER A 712 0.87 -36.75 2.41
C SER A 712 1.65 -37.35 1.24
N VAL A 713 2.98 -37.20 1.23
CA VAL A 713 3.82 -37.67 0.12
C VAL A 713 4.08 -39.16 0.19
N ASN A 714 4.27 -39.79 -0.97
CA ASN A 714 4.79 -41.15 -1.04
C ASN A 714 6.32 -41.12 -0.92
N PRO A 715 6.91 -41.59 0.21
CA PRO A 715 8.35 -41.52 0.45
C PRO A 715 9.18 -42.37 -0.51
N LYS A 716 8.55 -43.27 -1.29
CA LYS A 716 9.22 -44.04 -2.35
C LYS A 716 9.39 -43.24 -3.64
N GLN A 717 8.63 -42.17 -3.82
CA GLN A 717 8.62 -41.36 -5.04
C GLN A 717 9.19 -39.96 -4.81
N ILE A 718 8.90 -39.38 -3.65
CA ILE A 718 9.25 -38.00 -3.33
C ILE A 718 10.17 -38.02 -2.11
N TYR A 719 11.37 -37.45 -2.30
CA TYR A 719 12.23 -37.08 -1.19
C TYR A 719 11.73 -35.74 -0.64
N PHE A 720 11.11 -35.79 0.53
CA PHE A 720 10.71 -34.62 1.29
C PHE A 720 11.45 -34.65 2.61
N ARG A 721 12.17 -33.57 2.94
CA ARG A 721 12.87 -33.45 4.22
C ARG A 721 12.65 -32.07 4.80
N GLN A 722 12.09 -32.03 6.00
CA GLN A 722 11.97 -30.82 6.81
C GLN A 722 13.11 -30.75 7.83
N GLU A 723 13.77 -29.61 7.91
CA GLU A 723 14.87 -29.32 8.82
C GLU A 723 14.67 -27.97 9.49
N VAL A 724 15.47 -27.70 10.53
CA VAL A 724 15.54 -26.39 11.18
C VAL A 724 16.83 -25.71 10.73
N LEU A 725 16.71 -24.63 9.95
CA LEU A 725 17.85 -23.83 9.50
C LEU A 725 18.57 -23.20 10.69
N CYS A 726 17.80 -22.62 11.62
CA CYS A 726 18.27 -22.01 12.85
C CYS A 726 17.11 -21.75 13.82
N GLN A 727 17.44 -21.37 15.05
CA GLN A 727 16.49 -20.73 15.94
C GLN A 727 16.51 -19.22 15.68
N THR A 728 15.34 -18.60 15.63
CA THR A 728 15.16 -17.16 15.50
C THR A 728 15.55 -16.43 16.78
N LEU A 729 15.53 -15.10 16.75
CA LEU A 729 15.85 -14.28 17.92
C LEU A 729 14.86 -14.52 19.08
N GLY A 730 13.58 -14.77 18.78
CA GLY A 730 12.54 -15.19 19.72
C GLY A 730 12.59 -16.67 20.10
N GLY A 731 13.52 -17.45 19.55
CA GLY A 731 13.69 -18.87 19.83
C GLY A 731 12.65 -19.78 19.16
N ASN A 732 12.05 -19.32 18.06
CA ASN A 732 11.22 -20.15 17.18
C ASN A 732 12.09 -20.81 16.11
N SER A 733 11.64 -21.92 15.53
CA SER A 733 12.42 -22.61 14.50
C SER A 733 12.18 -22.00 13.12
N CYS A 734 13.24 -21.68 12.39
CA CYS A 734 13.16 -21.27 10.98
C CYS A 734 13.21 -22.54 10.10
N PRO A 735 12.12 -22.93 9.41
CA PRO A 735 12.08 -24.18 8.67
C PRO A 735 12.87 -24.10 7.35
N LEU A 736 13.56 -25.20 7.01
CA LEU A 736 14.16 -25.46 5.70
C LEU A 736 13.54 -26.74 5.13
N VAL A 737 13.04 -26.69 3.90
CA VAL A 737 12.39 -27.82 3.24
C VAL A 737 13.17 -28.21 1.99
N THR A 738 13.41 -29.51 1.85
CA THR A 738 14.07 -30.10 0.67
C THR A 738 13.07 -30.98 -0.08
N ILE A 739 12.86 -30.69 -1.36
CA ILE A 739 11.95 -31.46 -2.21
C ILE A 739 12.67 -31.90 -3.49
N THR A 740 12.67 -33.19 -3.79
CA THR A 740 13.15 -33.76 -5.06
C THR A 740 12.54 -35.15 -5.28
N ALA A 741 12.78 -35.79 -6.43
CA ALA A 741 12.32 -37.16 -6.68
C ALA A 741 13.27 -38.16 -5.99
N MET A 742 12.76 -39.28 -5.49
CA MET A 742 13.63 -40.38 -5.09
C MET A 742 14.42 -40.91 -6.31
N PRO A 743 15.64 -41.44 -6.14
CA PRO A 743 16.34 -42.13 -7.21
C PRO A 743 15.53 -43.34 -7.69
N GLU A 744 15.52 -43.61 -8.99
CA GLU A 744 14.75 -44.73 -9.57
C GLU A 744 15.22 -46.10 -9.07
N SER A 745 16.50 -46.22 -8.69
CA SER A 745 17.08 -47.43 -8.09
C SER A 745 18.28 -47.07 -7.21
N SER A 746 18.76 -48.03 -6.42
CA SER A 746 19.99 -47.94 -5.64
C SER A 746 21.27 -48.17 -6.47
N SER A 747 21.17 -48.21 -7.81
CA SER A 747 22.35 -48.31 -8.66
C SER A 747 23.24 -47.06 -8.51
N SER A 748 24.55 -47.25 -8.67
CA SER A 748 25.52 -46.15 -8.60
C SER A 748 25.16 -45.01 -9.56
N ASP A 749 24.73 -45.34 -10.78
CA ASP A 749 24.39 -44.36 -11.81
C ASP A 749 23.16 -43.53 -11.42
N HIS A 750 22.11 -44.14 -10.85
CA HIS A 750 20.90 -43.44 -10.43
C HIS A 750 21.14 -42.57 -9.19
N LEU A 751 21.99 -43.03 -8.27
CA LEU A 751 22.42 -42.25 -7.12
C LEU A 751 23.29 -41.06 -7.53
N GLU A 752 24.19 -41.25 -8.50
CA GLU A 752 25.00 -40.15 -9.04
C GLU A 752 24.13 -39.12 -9.77
N GLN A 753 23.18 -39.56 -10.60
CA GLN A 753 22.22 -38.67 -11.26
C GLN A 753 21.42 -37.85 -10.23
N PHE A 754 20.93 -38.49 -9.17
CA PHE A 754 20.23 -37.83 -8.06
C PHE A 754 21.09 -36.75 -7.42
N ARG A 755 22.34 -37.08 -7.04
CA ARG A 755 23.29 -36.17 -6.40
C ARG A 755 23.73 -35.02 -7.30
N GLN A 756 23.67 -35.19 -8.62
CA GLN A 756 24.08 -34.18 -9.58
C GLN A 756 22.99 -33.18 -9.97
N ARG A 757 21.72 -33.41 -9.58
CA ARG A 757 20.60 -32.51 -9.91
C ARG A 757 20.85 -31.06 -9.47
N PRO A 758 20.67 -30.04 -10.33
CA PRO A 758 20.85 -28.64 -9.94
C PRO A 758 19.91 -28.17 -8.84
N TYR A 759 20.37 -27.23 -8.01
CA TYR A 759 19.56 -26.60 -6.97
C TYR A 759 18.70 -25.46 -7.52
N GLN A 760 17.48 -25.35 -6.99
CA GLN A 760 16.65 -24.15 -7.00
C GLN A 760 16.46 -23.71 -5.54
N VAL A 761 16.78 -22.46 -5.21
CA VAL A 761 16.63 -21.93 -3.86
C VAL A 761 15.52 -20.89 -3.84
N ILE A 762 14.53 -21.06 -2.97
CA ILE A 762 13.39 -20.14 -2.86
C ILE A 762 13.22 -19.73 -1.40
N THR A 763 13.08 -18.43 -1.15
CA THR A 763 12.79 -17.89 0.18
C THR A 763 11.52 -17.04 0.14
N ALA A 764 10.87 -16.83 1.28
CA ALA A 764 9.69 -15.98 1.35
C ALA A 764 9.53 -15.31 2.72
N ARG A 765 8.67 -14.29 2.76
CA ARG A 765 8.10 -13.72 4.01
C ARG A 765 9.18 -13.20 4.97
N VAL A 766 10.21 -12.56 4.43
CA VAL A 766 11.22 -11.83 5.23
C VAL A 766 10.62 -10.57 5.85
N HIS A 767 9.64 -9.95 5.18
CA HIS A 767 8.79 -8.93 5.76
C HIS A 767 7.49 -9.59 6.27
N PRO A 768 7.18 -9.49 7.57
CA PRO A 768 6.08 -10.22 8.18
C PRO A 768 4.69 -9.95 7.61
N GLY A 769 4.39 -8.67 7.31
CA GLY A 769 3.08 -8.21 6.84
C GLY A 769 2.73 -8.64 5.42
N GLU A 770 3.69 -9.17 4.67
CA GLU A 770 3.55 -9.58 3.26
C GLU A 770 2.97 -10.99 3.14
N SER A 771 1.77 -11.20 3.69
CA SER A 771 1.13 -12.52 3.76
C SER A 771 0.82 -13.14 2.41
N ASN A 772 0.61 -12.33 1.39
CA ASN A 772 0.48 -12.79 0.01
C ASN A 772 1.69 -13.60 -0.48
N SER A 773 2.91 -13.28 -0.05
CA SER A 773 4.11 -14.08 -0.38
C SER A 773 4.05 -15.52 0.15
N SER A 774 3.43 -15.76 1.32
CA SER A 774 3.24 -17.12 1.84
C SER A 774 2.16 -17.90 1.11
N TRP A 775 1.15 -17.24 0.55
CA TRP A 775 0.17 -17.90 -0.31
C TRP A 775 0.80 -18.34 -1.64
N VAL A 776 1.67 -17.51 -2.24
CA VAL A 776 2.49 -17.91 -3.39
C VAL A 776 3.40 -19.08 -3.03
N MET A 777 4.06 -19.03 -1.87
CA MET A 777 4.89 -20.13 -1.38
C MET A 777 4.10 -21.43 -1.13
N LYS A 778 2.88 -21.33 -0.58
CA LYS A 778 1.98 -22.48 -0.38
C LYS A 778 1.68 -23.17 -1.71
N GLY A 779 1.29 -22.40 -2.73
CA GLY A 779 1.02 -22.95 -4.06
C GLY A 779 2.24 -23.62 -4.70
N ALA A 780 3.43 -23.05 -4.51
CA ALA A 780 4.68 -23.67 -4.96
C ALA A 780 4.95 -25.00 -4.24
N LEU A 781 4.82 -25.05 -2.91
CA LEU A 781 5.03 -26.26 -2.11
C LEU A 781 4.05 -27.37 -2.48
N GLU A 782 2.76 -27.06 -2.53
CA GLU A 782 1.70 -28.03 -2.85
C GLU A 782 1.85 -28.57 -4.27
N PHE A 783 2.16 -27.69 -5.24
CA PHE A 783 2.45 -28.14 -6.61
C PHE A 783 3.66 -29.07 -6.64
N LEU A 784 4.76 -28.69 -5.98
CA LEU A 784 6.00 -29.47 -5.93
C LEU A 784 5.87 -30.81 -5.23
N VAL A 785 4.83 -31.07 -4.42
CA VAL A 785 4.57 -32.41 -3.84
C VAL A 785 3.43 -33.16 -4.52
N SER A 786 2.69 -32.50 -5.40
CA SER A 786 1.54 -33.10 -6.10
C SER A 786 1.93 -34.27 -7.01
N SER A 787 0.94 -35.07 -7.39
CA SER A 787 1.08 -36.13 -8.39
C SER A 787 1.10 -35.63 -9.84
N ASP A 788 1.03 -34.31 -10.07
CA ASP A 788 1.03 -33.73 -11.41
C ASP A 788 2.30 -34.17 -12.18
N PRO A 789 2.17 -34.62 -13.45
CA PRO A 789 3.31 -35.06 -14.25
C PRO A 789 4.40 -33.98 -14.40
N VAL A 790 4.03 -32.71 -14.47
CA VAL A 790 4.98 -31.58 -14.55
C VAL A 790 5.75 -31.44 -13.23
N ALA A 791 5.06 -31.54 -12.10
CA ALA A 791 5.70 -31.52 -10.78
C ALA A 791 6.67 -32.69 -10.59
N ARG A 792 6.29 -33.89 -11.08
CA ARG A 792 7.19 -35.04 -11.11
C ARG A 792 8.45 -34.75 -11.93
N LEU A 793 8.29 -34.21 -13.13
CA LEU A 793 9.43 -33.89 -14.00
C LEU A 793 10.36 -32.84 -13.37
N LEU A 794 9.81 -31.82 -12.71
CA LEU A 794 10.59 -30.85 -11.94
C LEU A 794 11.42 -31.54 -10.85
N ARG A 795 10.79 -32.41 -10.05
CA ARG A 795 11.45 -33.17 -8.98
C ARG A 795 12.55 -34.10 -9.50
N GLU A 796 12.38 -34.67 -10.68
CA GLU A 796 13.38 -35.55 -11.32
C GLU A 796 14.61 -34.79 -11.84
N ASN A 797 14.49 -33.47 -12.05
CA ASN A 797 15.55 -32.64 -12.63
C ASN A 797 16.18 -31.67 -11.63
N PHE A 798 15.51 -31.34 -10.53
CA PHE A 798 15.96 -30.34 -9.58
C PHE A 798 15.93 -30.83 -8.12
N ILE A 799 16.76 -30.20 -7.30
CA ILE A 799 16.64 -30.21 -5.85
C ILE A 799 16.13 -28.82 -5.43
N PHE A 800 14.97 -28.77 -4.79
CA PHE A 800 14.42 -27.53 -4.26
C PHE A 800 14.85 -27.38 -2.80
N LYS A 801 15.54 -26.29 -2.46
CA LYS A 801 15.78 -25.87 -1.08
C LYS A 801 14.95 -24.62 -0.79
N ILE A 802 14.00 -24.76 0.14
CA ILE A 802 12.95 -23.76 0.34
C ILE A 802 12.97 -23.30 1.80
N ILE A 803 13.05 -21.99 2.02
CA ILE A 803 12.84 -21.37 3.33
C ILE A 803 11.50 -20.61 3.26
N PRO A 804 10.38 -21.23 3.66
CA PRO A 804 9.05 -20.68 3.40
C PRO A 804 8.71 -19.43 4.23
N MET A 805 9.48 -19.15 5.30
CA MET A 805 9.31 -17.96 6.13
C MET A 805 10.62 -17.56 6.79
N LEU A 806 11.24 -16.48 6.29
CA LEU A 806 12.52 -15.94 6.82
C LEU A 806 12.37 -15.15 8.11
N ASN A 807 11.17 -14.64 8.44
CA ASN A 807 10.92 -13.88 9.65
C ASN A 807 9.74 -14.44 10.49
N PRO A 808 9.87 -15.65 11.07
CA PRO A 808 8.84 -16.21 11.94
C PRO A 808 8.43 -15.30 13.09
N ASP A 809 9.39 -14.70 13.78
CA ASP A 809 9.11 -13.89 14.97
C ASP A 809 8.27 -12.66 14.66
N GLY A 810 8.59 -11.94 13.58
CA GLY A 810 7.80 -10.79 13.17
C GLY A 810 6.38 -11.19 12.78
N VAL A 811 6.20 -12.34 12.10
CA VAL A 811 4.87 -12.86 11.73
C VAL A 811 4.05 -13.20 12.98
N ILE A 812 4.66 -13.90 13.94
CA ILE A 812 4.01 -14.29 15.19
C ILE A 812 3.49 -13.05 15.93
N ASN A 813 4.31 -11.99 16.01
CA ASN A 813 3.98 -10.79 16.79
C ASN A 813 3.17 -9.72 16.04
N GLY A 814 2.71 -10.02 14.82
CA GLY A 814 1.88 -9.08 14.04
C GLY A 814 2.65 -7.86 13.54
N ASN A 815 3.97 -7.96 13.35
CA ASN A 815 4.75 -6.91 12.71
C ASN A 815 4.35 -6.75 11.23
N HIS A 816 4.67 -5.61 10.64
CA HIS A 816 4.58 -5.34 9.21
C HIS A 816 5.90 -5.64 8.49
N ARG A 817 7.03 -5.20 9.05
CA ARG A 817 8.27 -5.00 8.27
C ARG A 817 9.53 -5.56 8.92
N CYS A 818 9.65 -5.47 10.24
CA CYS A 818 10.89 -5.68 10.99
C CYS A 818 10.95 -7.00 11.76
N SER A 819 12.18 -7.39 12.13
CA SER A 819 12.46 -8.40 13.15
C SER A 819 12.17 -7.89 14.58
N LEU A 820 12.35 -8.73 15.61
CA LEU A 820 12.20 -8.30 17.01
C LEU A 820 13.23 -7.27 17.46
N LYS A 821 14.32 -7.06 16.72
CA LYS A 821 15.28 -5.98 16.97
C LYS A 821 14.82 -4.62 16.42
N GLY A 822 13.71 -4.59 15.66
CA GLY A 822 13.24 -3.38 14.98
C GLY A 822 13.92 -3.13 13.62
N GLU A 823 14.69 -4.10 13.10
CA GLU A 823 15.43 -3.96 11.84
C GLU A 823 14.75 -4.67 10.65
N ASP A 824 14.84 -4.07 9.47
CA ASP A 824 14.51 -4.69 8.18
C ASP A 824 15.55 -5.76 7.82
N LEU A 825 15.18 -7.04 7.94
CA LEU A 825 16.05 -8.18 7.63
C LEU A 825 16.52 -8.21 6.17
N ASN A 826 15.76 -7.64 5.23
CA ASN A 826 16.17 -7.52 3.83
C ASN A 826 17.08 -6.30 3.58
N ARG A 827 17.66 -5.72 4.63
CA ARG A 827 18.83 -4.82 4.57
C ARG A 827 20.07 -5.37 5.27
N GLN A 828 19.99 -6.59 5.80
CA GLN A 828 21.03 -7.18 6.64
C GLN A 828 21.87 -8.23 5.90
N TRP A 829 21.73 -8.39 4.58
CA TRP A 829 22.43 -9.47 3.85
C TRP A 829 23.92 -9.22 3.60
N LEU A 830 24.41 -7.97 3.67
CA LEU A 830 25.84 -7.69 3.45
C LEU A 830 26.71 -8.30 4.55
N SER A 831 26.34 -8.10 5.82
CA SER A 831 27.09 -8.58 6.98
C SER A 831 26.15 -8.94 8.14
N PRO A 832 25.34 -10.01 8.00
CA PRO A 832 24.42 -10.44 9.04
C PRO A 832 25.16 -11.00 10.26
N SER A 833 24.59 -10.84 11.45
CA SER A 833 25.11 -11.46 12.69
C SER A 833 24.34 -12.74 13.03
N ALA A 834 25.05 -13.80 13.40
CA ALA A 834 24.45 -15.07 13.84
C ALA A 834 23.54 -14.92 15.06
N HIS A 835 23.80 -13.92 15.93
CA HIS A 835 23.03 -13.72 17.17
C HIS A 835 21.86 -12.74 16.99
N LEU A 836 21.99 -11.77 16.09
CA LEU A 836 21.00 -10.69 15.92
C LEU A 836 20.08 -10.94 14.73
N GLN A 837 20.61 -11.46 13.63
CA GLN A 837 19.87 -11.81 12.41
C GLN A 837 20.13 -13.27 12.01
N PRO A 838 19.84 -14.26 12.89
CA PRO A 838 20.17 -15.67 12.68
C PRO A 838 19.62 -16.23 11.36
N THR A 839 18.39 -15.87 11.00
CA THR A 839 17.74 -16.40 9.78
C THR A 839 18.47 -15.98 8.51
N ILE A 840 18.89 -14.72 8.42
CA ILE A 840 19.65 -14.18 7.30
C ILE A 840 21.08 -14.73 7.31
N TYR A 841 21.71 -14.77 8.49
CA TYR A 841 23.05 -15.32 8.64
C TYR A 841 23.11 -16.77 8.14
N HIS A 842 22.21 -17.64 8.58
CA HIS A 842 22.24 -19.05 8.19
C HIS A 842 21.73 -19.31 6.77
N ALA A 843 20.76 -18.53 6.26
CA ALA A 843 20.35 -18.62 4.85
C ALA A 843 21.52 -18.27 3.90
N LYS A 844 22.24 -17.18 4.19
CA LYS A 844 23.44 -16.77 3.45
C LYS A 844 24.56 -17.82 3.59
N GLY A 845 24.75 -18.38 4.78
CA GLY A 845 25.73 -19.43 5.03
C GLY A 845 25.48 -20.71 4.21
N LEU A 846 24.23 -21.16 4.12
CA LEU A 846 23.83 -22.28 3.26
C LEU A 846 24.15 -22.00 1.78
N LEU A 847 23.86 -20.79 1.30
CA LEU A 847 24.15 -20.38 -0.08
C LEU A 847 25.67 -20.32 -0.37
N TYR A 848 26.47 -19.83 0.58
CA TYR A 848 27.93 -19.89 0.48
C TYR A 848 28.43 -21.32 0.44
N TYR A 849 27.93 -22.20 1.32
CA TYR A 849 28.30 -23.61 1.32
C TYR A 849 28.00 -24.25 -0.04
N LEU A 850 26.78 -24.08 -0.57
CA LEU A 850 26.40 -24.58 -1.90
C LEU A 850 27.33 -24.05 -3.00
N SER A 851 27.66 -22.75 -2.97
CA SER A 851 28.61 -22.17 -3.93
C SER A 851 29.99 -22.80 -3.81
N ARG A 852 30.47 -23.00 -2.57
CA ARG A 852 31.79 -23.55 -2.27
C ARG A 852 32.00 -24.99 -2.73
N VAL A 853 30.96 -25.82 -2.63
CA VAL A 853 30.98 -27.20 -3.13
C VAL A 853 30.67 -27.31 -4.62
N GLY A 854 30.58 -26.19 -5.35
CA GLY A 854 30.32 -26.16 -6.78
C GLY A 854 28.86 -26.45 -7.16
N ARG A 855 27.94 -26.25 -6.21
CA ARG A 855 26.50 -26.54 -6.32
C ARG A 855 25.65 -25.27 -6.18
N SER A 856 26.18 -24.11 -6.63
CA SER A 856 25.43 -22.84 -6.68
C SER A 856 24.05 -23.04 -7.33
N PRO A 857 22.98 -22.42 -6.79
CA PRO A 857 21.65 -22.58 -7.34
C PRO A 857 21.53 -22.00 -8.75
N ARG A 858 20.69 -22.63 -9.59
CA ARG A 858 20.39 -22.16 -10.94
C ARG A 858 19.47 -20.94 -10.92
N VAL A 859 18.54 -20.90 -9.98
CA VAL A 859 17.68 -19.76 -9.68
C VAL A 859 17.63 -19.58 -8.17
N PHE A 860 17.79 -18.33 -7.74
CA PHE A 860 17.44 -17.86 -6.41
C PHE A 860 16.24 -16.91 -6.56
N CYS A 861 15.19 -17.10 -5.77
CA CYS A 861 14.06 -16.18 -5.78
C CYS A 861 13.52 -15.96 -4.37
N ASP A 862 13.44 -14.70 -3.96
CA ASP A 862 12.87 -14.28 -2.68
C ASP A 862 11.46 -13.70 -2.91
N PHE A 863 10.42 -14.30 -2.34
CA PHE A 863 9.02 -13.91 -2.53
C PHE A 863 8.59 -12.84 -1.51
N HIS A 864 8.05 -11.73 -2.02
CA HIS A 864 7.65 -10.50 -1.32
C HIS A 864 6.24 -10.05 -1.73
N GLY A 865 5.73 -9.05 -1.01
CA GLY A 865 4.48 -8.36 -1.27
C GLY A 865 4.67 -6.86 -1.54
N HIS A 866 4.00 -6.33 -2.58
CA HIS A 866 4.15 -4.95 -3.02
C HIS A 866 2.92 -4.10 -2.71
N SER A 867 3.09 -3.00 -1.96
CA SER A 867 1.97 -2.18 -1.47
C SER A 867 1.50 -1.05 -2.39
N GLN A 868 2.16 -0.84 -3.53
CA GLN A 868 1.84 0.24 -4.48
C GLN A 868 1.50 -0.30 -5.87
N LYS A 869 2.42 -0.95 -6.57
CA LYS A 869 2.15 -1.53 -7.89
C LYS A 869 1.14 -2.70 -7.85
N LYS A 870 0.40 -2.85 -8.93
CA LYS A 870 -0.51 -3.97 -9.23
C LYS A 870 0.23 -5.10 -9.97
N ASN A 871 -0.41 -6.26 -10.10
CA ASN A 871 0.12 -7.49 -10.69
C ASN A 871 1.26 -8.14 -9.89
N VAL A 872 1.85 -9.20 -10.45
CA VAL A 872 3.08 -9.85 -9.97
C VAL A 872 4.22 -9.57 -10.95
N PHE A 873 5.41 -9.29 -10.44
CA PHE A 873 6.59 -9.03 -11.27
C PHE A 873 7.89 -9.46 -10.57
N LEU A 874 8.99 -9.51 -11.32
CA LEU A 874 10.32 -9.82 -10.78
C LEU A 874 11.21 -8.59 -10.83
N TYR A 875 11.92 -8.36 -9.74
CA TYR A 875 13.13 -7.56 -9.77
C TYR A 875 14.36 -8.48 -9.89
N GLY A 876 15.32 -8.10 -10.73
CA GLY A 876 16.57 -8.82 -10.99
C GLY A 876 17.80 -7.94 -10.80
N CYS A 877 18.96 -8.38 -11.31
CA CYS A 877 20.20 -7.61 -11.26
C CYS A 877 20.86 -7.58 -12.64
N SER A 878 21.21 -6.39 -13.11
CA SER A 878 22.02 -6.19 -14.30
C SER A 878 23.00 -5.03 -14.15
N ILE A 879 24.26 -5.28 -14.51
CA ILE A 879 25.32 -4.26 -14.53
C ILE A 879 25.02 -3.24 -15.63
N LYS A 880 24.66 -3.70 -16.83
CA LYS A 880 24.44 -2.80 -17.98
C LYS A 880 23.26 -1.87 -17.75
N GLU A 881 22.16 -2.38 -17.21
CA GLU A 881 20.98 -1.55 -16.92
C GLU A 881 21.29 -0.52 -15.82
N THR A 882 22.05 -0.93 -14.80
CA THR A 882 22.45 -0.03 -13.71
C THR A 882 23.34 1.11 -14.20
N LEU A 883 24.37 0.81 -15.00
CA LEU A 883 25.27 1.82 -15.54
C LEU A 883 24.59 2.75 -16.56
N TRP A 884 23.64 2.23 -17.34
CA TRP A 884 22.87 3.01 -18.29
C TRP A 884 22.02 4.06 -17.58
N GLN A 885 21.34 3.67 -16.51
CA GLN A 885 20.46 4.56 -15.75
C GLN A 885 21.23 5.60 -14.91
N ALA A 886 22.44 5.26 -14.45
CA ALA A 886 23.34 6.18 -13.77
C ALA A 886 24.07 7.16 -14.70
N GLU A 887 23.72 7.22 -15.99
CA GLU A 887 24.36 8.05 -17.04
C GLU A 887 25.90 7.91 -17.08
N SER A 888 26.42 6.75 -16.69
CA SER A 888 27.87 6.53 -16.56
C SER A 888 28.55 6.52 -17.93
N THR A 889 29.65 7.27 -18.07
CA THR A 889 30.43 7.39 -19.32
C THR A 889 31.26 6.15 -19.66
N VAL A 890 31.21 5.11 -18.82
CA VAL A 890 31.96 3.86 -19.03
C VAL A 890 31.39 3.10 -20.22
N GLY A 891 32.24 2.82 -21.22
CA GLY A 891 31.85 2.08 -22.42
C GLY A 891 31.34 0.67 -22.08
N THR A 892 30.03 0.47 -22.14
CA THR A 892 29.35 -0.82 -21.86
C THR A 892 29.68 -1.93 -22.85
N SER A 893 30.40 -1.60 -23.94
CA SER A 893 30.86 -2.53 -24.97
C SER A 893 31.93 -3.51 -24.49
N THR A 894 32.65 -3.20 -23.40
CA THR A 894 33.65 -4.11 -22.79
C THR A 894 33.07 -5.04 -21.73
N ILE A 895 31.82 -4.79 -21.27
CA ILE A 895 31.16 -5.60 -20.24
C ILE A 895 30.42 -6.76 -20.90
N SER A 896 30.91 -7.98 -20.70
CA SER A 896 30.20 -9.20 -21.06
C SER A 896 29.23 -9.57 -19.92
N GLU A 897 27.93 -9.67 -20.22
CA GLU A 897 26.90 -9.97 -19.23
C GLU A 897 25.96 -11.05 -19.76
N ASP A 898 25.62 -12.01 -18.91
CA ASP A 898 24.65 -13.06 -19.21
C ASP A 898 23.23 -12.50 -19.22
N ILE A 899 22.68 -12.28 -20.42
CA ILE A 899 21.30 -11.75 -20.59
C ILE A 899 20.19 -12.73 -20.20
N THR A 900 20.52 -13.96 -19.78
CA THR A 900 19.51 -14.99 -19.47
C THR A 900 18.72 -14.70 -18.19
N TYR A 901 19.09 -13.69 -17.41
CA TYR A 901 18.28 -13.19 -16.28
C TYR A 901 16.91 -12.65 -16.72
N ARG A 902 16.72 -12.30 -18.01
CA ARG A 902 15.39 -11.89 -18.53
C ARG A 902 14.52 -13.07 -18.96
N THR A 903 15.08 -14.27 -19.06
CA THR A 903 14.38 -15.41 -19.67
C THR A 903 13.22 -15.91 -18.83
N LEU A 904 13.41 -16.07 -17.51
CA LEU A 904 12.34 -16.50 -16.61
C LEU A 904 11.19 -15.47 -16.55
N PRO A 905 11.43 -14.16 -16.32
CA PRO A 905 10.40 -13.14 -16.44
C PRO A 905 9.59 -13.21 -17.75
N LYS A 906 10.25 -13.35 -18.90
CA LYS A 906 9.59 -13.48 -20.22
C LYS A 906 8.79 -14.78 -20.38
N ILE A 907 9.17 -15.83 -19.67
CA ILE A 907 8.42 -17.07 -19.63
C ILE A 907 7.15 -16.87 -18.80
N LEU A 908 7.29 -16.29 -17.60
CA LEU A 908 6.16 -16.05 -16.68
C LEU A 908 5.13 -15.10 -17.28
N ASP A 909 5.54 -14.06 -17.99
CA ASP A 909 4.65 -13.13 -18.71
C ASP A 909 3.72 -13.79 -19.73
N LYS A 910 4.13 -14.96 -20.24
CA LYS A 910 3.34 -15.76 -21.18
C LYS A 910 2.51 -16.84 -20.49
N LEU A 911 2.94 -17.30 -19.33
CA LEU A 911 2.37 -18.46 -18.63
C LEU A 911 1.40 -18.06 -17.53
N ALA A 912 1.81 -17.13 -16.67
CA ALA A 912 1.14 -16.81 -15.43
C ALA A 912 0.17 -15.63 -15.66
N PRO A 913 -1.15 -15.82 -15.46
CA PRO A 913 -2.14 -14.76 -15.70
C PRO A 913 -1.94 -13.49 -14.88
N ALA A 914 -1.36 -13.64 -13.69
CA ALA A 914 -1.09 -12.55 -12.75
C ALA A 914 0.22 -11.78 -13.03
N PHE A 915 1.10 -12.32 -13.88
CA PHE A 915 2.46 -11.80 -14.05
C PHE A 915 2.55 -10.76 -15.17
N THR A 916 3.39 -9.75 -14.99
CA THR A 916 3.70 -8.77 -16.05
C THR A 916 5.19 -8.47 -16.17
N MET A 917 5.71 -8.60 -17.38
CA MET A 917 7.09 -8.25 -17.71
C MET A 917 7.34 -6.75 -17.64
N SER A 918 6.34 -5.92 -17.96
CA SER A 918 6.50 -4.47 -18.07
C SER A 918 6.85 -3.81 -16.73
N SER A 919 6.47 -4.43 -15.61
CA SER A 919 6.79 -3.95 -14.26
C SER A 919 8.11 -4.51 -13.70
N CYS A 920 8.78 -5.42 -14.43
CA CYS A 920 10.06 -5.98 -14.00
C CYS A 920 11.17 -4.94 -14.14
N SER A 921 12.07 -4.87 -13.16
CA SER A 921 13.27 -4.02 -13.17
C SER A 921 14.50 -4.83 -12.82
N PHE A 922 15.61 -4.59 -13.50
CA PHE A 922 16.89 -5.26 -13.23
C PHE A 922 17.96 -4.29 -12.71
N LEU A 923 17.53 -3.09 -12.32
CA LEU A 923 18.37 -2.07 -11.71
C LEU A 923 18.87 -2.50 -10.33
N VAL A 924 20.14 -2.19 -10.04
CA VAL A 924 20.74 -2.33 -8.72
C VAL A 924 21.00 -0.93 -8.14
N GLU A 925 20.07 -0.45 -7.31
CA GLU A 925 20.19 0.82 -6.60
C GLU A 925 21.04 0.67 -5.34
N LYS A 926 21.72 1.74 -4.93
CA LYS A 926 22.53 1.81 -3.70
C LYS A 926 21.73 1.41 -2.46
N SER A 927 20.49 1.91 -2.34
CA SER A 927 19.58 1.60 -1.23
C SER A 927 19.16 0.12 -1.14
N ARG A 928 19.41 -0.66 -2.20
CA ARG A 928 19.06 -2.07 -2.34
C ARG A 928 20.28 -3.00 -2.35
N ALA A 929 21.49 -2.46 -2.20
CA ALA A 929 22.73 -3.22 -2.23
C ALA A 929 22.78 -4.36 -1.20
N SER A 930 22.10 -4.19 -0.08
CA SER A 930 22.02 -5.15 1.04
C SER A 930 20.80 -6.06 1.04
N THR A 931 20.10 -6.14 -0.10
CA THR A 931 18.98 -7.09 -0.28
C THR A 931 19.48 -8.47 -0.65
N ALA A 932 18.67 -9.50 -0.34
CA ALA A 932 18.97 -10.90 -0.65
C ALA A 932 19.37 -11.09 -2.12
N ARG A 933 18.55 -10.55 -3.02
CA ARG A 933 18.74 -10.66 -4.46
C ARG A 933 20.12 -10.18 -4.91
N VAL A 934 20.51 -8.98 -4.48
CA VAL A 934 21.76 -8.34 -4.90
C VAL A 934 22.96 -9.06 -4.30
N VAL A 935 22.91 -9.44 -3.03
CA VAL A 935 23.97 -10.18 -2.35
C VAL A 935 24.19 -11.56 -2.99
N VAL A 936 23.13 -12.31 -3.24
CA VAL A 936 23.22 -13.65 -3.86
C VAL A 936 23.74 -13.58 -5.30
N TRP A 937 23.34 -12.55 -6.04
CA TRP A 937 23.87 -12.30 -7.37
C TRP A 937 25.37 -11.97 -7.35
N ARG A 938 25.78 -11.01 -6.51
CA ARG A 938 27.14 -10.47 -6.47
C ARG A 938 28.14 -11.45 -5.83
N GLU A 939 27.81 -12.00 -4.68
CA GLU A 939 28.74 -12.79 -3.86
C GLU A 939 28.76 -14.27 -4.27
N MET A 940 27.60 -14.87 -4.57
CA MET A 940 27.49 -16.29 -4.96
C MET A 940 27.50 -16.51 -6.48
N GLY A 941 27.46 -15.43 -7.27
CA GLY A 941 27.51 -15.49 -8.74
C GLY A 941 26.26 -16.08 -9.40
N VAL A 942 25.10 -15.99 -8.75
CA VAL A 942 23.84 -16.54 -9.27
C VAL A 942 23.22 -15.52 -10.23
N SER A 943 23.39 -15.70 -11.55
CA SER A 943 22.88 -14.78 -12.57
C SER A 943 21.36 -14.55 -12.48
N ARG A 944 20.60 -15.58 -12.11
CA ARG A 944 19.14 -15.58 -12.02
C ARG A 944 18.70 -15.46 -10.56
N SER A 945 19.15 -14.39 -9.92
CA SER A 945 18.75 -14.01 -8.57
C SER A 945 17.63 -12.98 -8.67
N TYR A 946 16.47 -13.26 -8.07
CA TYR A 946 15.29 -12.42 -8.16
C TYR A 946 14.65 -12.10 -6.81
N THR A 947 13.90 -10.99 -6.80
CA THR A 947 12.84 -10.71 -5.84
C THR A 947 11.53 -10.80 -6.60
N MET A 948 10.59 -11.65 -6.16
CA MET A 948 9.24 -11.65 -6.71
C MET A 948 8.35 -10.76 -5.86
N GLU A 949 7.68 -9.81 -6.50
CA GLU A 949 6.81 -8.84 -5.86
C GLU A 949 5.36 -9.14 -6.26
N SER A 950 4.54 -9.51 -5.29
CA SER A 950 3.10 -9.76 -5.52
C SER A 950 2.26 -8.62 -4.95
N SER A 951 1.33 -8.04 -5.70
CA SER A 951 0.48 -6.96 -5.17
C SER A 951 -0.42 -7.44 -4.00
N TYR A 952 -0.74 -6.54 -3.07
CA TYR A 952 -1.82 -6.75 -2.09
C TYR A 952 -3.23 -6.51 -2.66
N CYS A 953 -3.32 -5.82 -3.80
CA CYS A 953 -4.59 -5.46 -4.41
C CYS A 953 -5.02 -6.51 -5.43
N GLY A 954 -4.46 -6.45 -6.64
CA GLY A 954 -4.95 -7.22 -7.78
C GLY A 954 -4.20 -6.90 -9.07
N CYS A 955 -4.82 -7.21 -10.20
CA CYS A 955 -4.25 -7.03 -11.53
C CYS A 955 -4.94 -5.88 -12.29
N ASN A 956 -4.16 -5.05 -12.97
CA ASN A 956 -4.67 -4.03 -13.91
C ASN A 956 -4.39 -4.39 -15.38
N GLN A 957 -3.72 -5.51 -15.64
CA GLN A 957 -3.37 -6.02 -16.95
C GLN A 957 -3.58 -7.55 -16.99
N GLY A 958 -3.50 -8.12 -18.19
CA GLY A 958 -3.61 -9.57 -18.39
C GLY A 958 -5.01 -10.13 -18.13
N PRO A 959 -5.16 -11.47 -18.08
CA PRO A 959 -6.45 -12.13 -17.92
C PRO A 959 -7.17 -11.80 -16.61
N TYR A 960 -6.45 -11.37 -15.57
CA TYR A 960 -7.01 -10.98 -14.28
C TYR A 960 -7.23 -9.47 -14.13
N GLN A 961 -7.13 -8.70 -15.23
CA GLN A 961 -7.41 -7.27 -15.22
C GLN A 961 -8.76 -6.95 -14.56
N GLY A 962 -8.75 -6.07 -13.55
CA GLY A 962 -9.96 -5.67 -12.83
C GLY A 962 -10.28 -6.55 -11.61
N LEU A 963 -9.54 -7.62 -11.36
CA LEU A 963 -9.75 -8.55 -10.25
C LEU A 963 -8.77 -8.30 -9.11
N GLN A 964 -9.25 -8.47 -7.88
CA GLN A 964 -8.43 -8.52 -6.67
C GLN A 964 -7.82 -9.91 -6.51
N PHE A 965 -6.61 -9.97 -5.94
CA PHE A 965 -6.00 -11.24 -5.60
C PHE A 965 -6.80 -11.93 -4.47
N GLY A 966 -7.18 -13.18 -4.71
CA GLY A 966 -7.57 -14.15 -3.69
C GLY A 966 -6.39 -15.04 -3.33
N THR A 967 -6.61 -15.98 -2.38
CA THR A 967 -5.61 -16.99 -2.05
C THR A 967 -5.36 -17.95 -3.22
N SER A 968 -6.40 -18.25 -4.01
CA SER A 968 -6.30 -19.14 -5.17
C SER A 968 -5.38 -18.58 -6.27
N GLU A 969 -5.51 -17.30 -6.62
CA GLU A 969 -4.68 -16.68 -7.65
C GLU A 969 -3.21 -16.56 -7.20
N LEU A 970 -2.98 -16.36 -5.89
CA LEU A 970 -1.64 -16.33 -5.32
C LEU A 970 -1.01 -17.74 -5.33
N GLU A 971 -1.75 -18.76 -4.94
CA GLU A 971 -1.30 -20.16 -5.01
C GLU A 971 -1.02 -20.58 -6.47
N GLU A 972 -1.88 -20.19 -7.42
CA GLU A 972 -1.66 -20.41 -8.85
C GLU A 972 -0.34 -19.79 -9.30
N MET A 973 -0.03 -18.56 -8.90
CA MET A 973 1.23 -17.91 -9.23
C MET A 973 2.45 -18.74 -8.74
N GLY A 974 2.35 -19.34 -7.56
CA GLY A 974 3.38 -20.25 -7.03
C GLY A 974 3.60 -21.48 -7.91
N ALA A 975 2.52 -22.14 -8.33
CA ALA A 975 2.59 -23.28 -9.25
C ALA A 975 3.13 -22.87 -10.64
N MET A 976 2.70 -21.71 -11.16
CA MET A 976 3.17 -21.18 -12.44
C MET A 976 4.63 -20.78 -12.40
N PHE A 977 5.14 -20.31 -11.26
CA PHE A 977 6.57 -20.07 -11.07
C PHE A 977 7.37 -21.37 -11.25
N CYS A 978 6.95 -22.46 -10.59
CA CYS A 978 7.58 -23.77 -10.74
C CYS A 978 7.53 -24.28 -12.18
N LEU A 979 6.39 -24.16 -12.87
CA LEU A 979 6.29 -24.50 -14.30
C LEU A 979 7.24 -23.64 -15.16
N GLY A 980 7.37 -22.35 -14.83
CA GLY A 980 8.33 -21.45 -15.47
C GLY A 980 9.78 -21.92 -15.33
N LEU A 981 10.16 -22.50 -14.18
CA LEU A 981 11.49 -23.09 -13.96
C LEU A 981 11.75 -24.30 -14.88
N LEU A 982 10.74 -25.15 -15.10
CA LEU A 982 10.87 -26.27 -16.04
C LEU A 982 11.12 -25.76 -17.46
N ILE A 983 10.30 -24.82 -17.92
CA ILE A 983 10.40 -24.26 -19.28
C ILE A 983 11.72 -23.51 -19.48
N LEU A 984 12.23 -22.87 -18.42
CA LEU A 984 13.54 -22.24 -18.43
C LEU A 984 14.66 -23.26 -18.71
N GLU A 985 14.58 -24.45 -18.12
CA GLU A 985 15.55 -25.52 -18.35
C GLU A 985 15.39 -26.16 -19.73
N LEU A 986 14.16 -26.39 -20.19
CA LEU A 986 13.91 -26.90 -21.54
C LEU A 986 14.48 -25.99 -22.64
N LYS A 987 14.59 -24.68 -22.37
CA LYS A 987 15.21 -23.70 -23.26
C LYS A 987 16.72 -23.56 -23.07
N SER A 988 17.30 -24.23 -22.08
CA SER A 988 18.73 -24.22 -21.84
C SER A 988 19.47 -25.07 -22.87
N VAL A 989 20.64 -24.59 -23.31
CA VAL A 989 21.54 -25.34 -24.22
C VAL A 989 22.03 -26.65 -23.57
N SER A 990 22.00 -26.73 -22.23
CA SER A 990 22.39 -27.90 -21.44
C SER A 990 21.28 -28.95 -21.27
N CYS A 991 20.09 -28.75 -21.85
CA CYS A 991 18.95 -29.64 -21.64
C CYS A 991 19.19 -31.03 -22.27
N SER A 992 18.88 -32.09 -21.52
CA SER A 992 18.94 -33.47 -22.04
C SER A 992 17.87 -33.71 -23.11
N HIS A 993 18.23 -34.43 -24.18
CA HIS A 993 17.29 -34.83 -25.23
C HIS A 993 16.15 -35.71 -24.69
N GLN A 994 16.41 -36.51 -23.64
CA GLN A 994 15.39 -37.30 -22.97
C GLN A 994 14.37 -36.41 -22.25
N LEU A 995 14.84 -35.39 -21.54
CA LEU A 995 13.98 -34.39 -20.89
C LEU A 995 13.13 -33.64 -21.90
N LEU A 996 13.72 -33.21 -23.02
CA LEU A 996 12.98 -32.57 -24.12
C LEU A 996 11.88 -33.49 -24.67
N THR A 997 12.16 -34.77 -24.88
CA THR A 997 11.20 -35.73 -25.43
C THR A 997 10.06 -36.04 -24.45
N HIS A 998 10.37 -36.20 -23.17
CA HIS A 998 9.37 -36.41 -22.12
C HIS A 998 8.50 -35.17 -21.90
N ALA A 999 9.12 -33.98 -21.81
CA ALA A 999 8.40 -32.72 -21.70
C ALA A 999 7.55 -32.45 -22.94
N ALA A 1000 8.07 -32.73 -24.13
CA ALA A 1000 7.35 -32.65 -25.38
C ALA A 1000 6.08 -33.53 -25.33
N THR A 1001 6.21 -34.80 -24.95
CA THR A 1001 5.05 -35.70 -24.84
C THR A 1001 4.00 -35.21 -23.81
N LEU A 1002 4.43 -34.58 -22.73
CA LEU A 1002 3.55 -34.09 -21.65
C LEU A 1002 2.92 -32.72 -21.97
N LEU A 1003 3.63 -31.85 -22.70
CA LEU A 1003 3.20 -30.49 -23.04
C LEU A 1003 2.54 -30.41 -24.43
N HIS A 1004 2.73 -31.39 -25.32
CA HIS A 1004 2.20 -31.42 -26.71
C HIS A 1004 0.84 -32.07 -26.89
N ALA A 1005 -0.13 -31.63 -26.09
CA ALA A 1005 -1.51 -31.61 -26.56
C ALA A 1005 -1.84 -30.35 -27.39
N ASP A 1006 -0.84 -29.58 -27.88
CA ASP A 1006 -0.98 -28.49 -28.88
C ASP A 1006 0.40 -27.89 -29.29
N GLU A 1007 1.23 -28.66 -30.01
CA GLU A 1007 2.56 -28.18 -30.46
C GLU A 1007 2.50 -27.21 -31.65
N GLU A 1008 1.47 -27.27 -32.50
CA GLU A 1008 1.36 -26.40 -33.68
C GLU A 1008 1.01 -24.94 -33.33
N ALA A 1009 0.54 -24.67 -32.11
CA ALA A 1009 0.13 -23.32 -31.70
C ALA A 1009 1.26 -22.52 -31.03
N LEU A 1010 2.23 -23.16 -30.36
CA LEU A 1010 3.21 -22.46 -29.54
C LEU A 1010 4.39 -21.91 -30.37
N ASP A 1011 4.87 -22.67 -31.35
CA ASP A 1011 6.04 -22.29 -32.14
C ASP A 1011 5.69 -21.32 -33.29
N HIS A 1012 4.53 -21.50 -33.93
CA HIS A 1012 4.03 -20.56 -34.93
C HIS A 1012 3.64 -19.18 -34.34
N HIS A 1013 3.32 -19.10 -33.05
CA HIS A 1013 2.99 -17.85 -32.38
C HIS A 1013 4.24 -17.07 -31.91
N LEU A 1014 5.34 -17.77 -31.61
CA LEU A 1014 6.60 -17.16 -31.21
C LEU A 1014 7.33 -16.48 -32.37
N GLN A 1015 7.18 -16.97 -33.60
CA GLN A 1015 7.80 -16.36 -34.78
C GLN A 1015 6.99 -15.20 -35.38
N ARG A 1016 5.65 -15.18 -35.24
CA ARG A 1016 4.79 -14.16 -35.90
C ARG A 1016 4.72 -12.80 -35.19
N ARG A 1017 5.08 -12.72 -33.90
CA ARG A 1017 5.09 -11.46 -33.13
C ARG A 1017 6.45 -10.74 -33.09
N CYS A 1018 7.52 -11.38 -33.53
CA CYS A 1018 8.86 -10.76 -33.60
C CYS A 1018 9.03 -9.80 -34.79
N SER A 1019 8.02 -9.62 -35.64
CA SER A 1019 8.11 -8.78 -36.84
C SER A 1019 7.21 -7.53 -36.80
N SER A 1020 6.55 -7.23 -35.67
CA SER A 1020 5.68 -6.06 -35.55
C SER A 1020 5.87 -5.33 -34.22
N SER A 1021 7.04 -4.75 -34.00
CA SER A 1021 7.24 -3.73 -32.97
C SER A 1021 8.36 -2.78 -33.38
N SER A 1022 8.06 -1.91 -34.34
CA SER A 1022 8.81 -0.68 -34.56
C SER A 1022 7.82 0.49 -34.62
N SER A 1023 7.41 0.97 -33.44
CA SER A 1023 7.12 2.39 -33.23
C SER A 1023 7.06 2.69 -31.73
N VAL A 1024 8.05 3.47 -31.28
CA VAL A 1024 8.07 4.46 -30.20
C VAL A 1024 7.10 4.26 -29.03
N THR A 1025 7.65 3.95 -27.85
CA THR A 1025 7.00 4.18 -26.55
C THR A 1025 7.82 5.19 -25.76
N SER A 1026 7.17 6.32 -25.46
CA SER A 1026 7.52 7.23 -24.38
C SER A 1026 7.14 6.53 -23.07
N GLU A 1027 8.02 6.61 -22.07
CA GLU A 1027 7.74 6.23 -20.69
C GLU A 1027 6.52 7.00 -20.17
N LEU A 1028 5.47 6.29 -19.76
CA LEU A 1028 4.42 6.80 -18.90
C LEU A 1028 4.01 5.66 -17.95
N ASP A 1029 4.24 5.89 -16.66
CA ASP A 1029 3.63 5.18 -15.54
C ASP A 1029 2.10 5.36 -15.61
N ASP A 1030 1.42 4.49 -16.36
CA ASP A 1030 -0.05 4.53 -16.45
C ASP A 1030 -0.68 3.58 -15.41
N GLU A 1031 -0.74 4.03 -14.14
CA GLU A 1031 -1.96 3.75 -13.36
C GLU A 1031 -3.08 4.62 -13.96
N PRO A 1032 -4.28 4.07 -14.25
CA PRO A 1032 -5.36 4.88 -14.77
C PRO A 1032 -5.60 6.05 -13.82
N PRO A 1033 -5.57 7.31 -14.30
CA PRO A 1033 -5.74 8.46 -13.43
C PRO A 1033 -7.08 8.30 -12.71
N CYS A 1034 -7.03 8.45 -11.39
CA CYS A 1034 -8.26 8.52 -10.62
C CYS A 1034 -9.11 9.66 -11.20
N MET A 1035 -10.43 9.46 -11.30
CA MET A 1035 -11.37 10.48 -11.83
C MET A 1035 -11.34 11.81 -11.05
N GLU A 1036 -10.65 11.85 -9.91
CA GLU A 1036 -10.37 12.99 -9.06
C GLU A 1036 -8.88 12.89 -8.65
N GLU A 1037 -8.11 13.97 -8.79
CA GLU A 1037 -6.75 14.00 -8.25
C GLU A 1037 -6.81 13.66 -6.76
N ILE A 1038 -6.15 12.58 -6.37
CA ILE A 1038 -6.08 12.21 -4.96
C ILE A 1038 -5.13 13.21 -4.31
N ASP A 1039 -5.70 14.14 -3.54
CA ASP A 1039 -4.95 15.14 -2.81
C ASP A 1039 -4.17 14.45 -1.67
N TYR A 1040 -2.97 14.00 -2.00
CA TYR A 1040 -1.99 13.44 -1.07
C TYR A 1040 -1.24 14.53 -0.30
N ILE A 1041 -1.17 15.75 -0.85
CA ILE A 1041 -0.31 16.85 -0.36
C ILE A 1041 -1.14 18.13 -0.28
N THR A 1042 -1.21 18.72 0.91
CA THR A 1042 -1.85 20.02 1.20
C THR A 1042 -1.21 21.20 0.47
N ASP A 1043 -0.05 21.00 -0.14
CA ASP A 1043 0.87 22.06 -0.62
C ASP A 1043 0.97 22.14 -2.14
N SER A 1044 0.10 21.47 -2.91
CA SER A 1044 0.09 21.62 -4.38
C SER A 1044 -0.24 23.07 -4.76
N SER A 1045 0.83 23.83 -5.01
CA SER A 1045 0.81 25.22 -5.45
C SER A 1045 0.69 25.34 -6.97
N SER A 1046 0.46 24.22 -7.67
CA SER A 1046 0.34 24.12 -9.12
C SER A 1046 -1.04 24.59 -9.61
N ASP A 1047 -1.31 25.89 -9.46
CA ASP A 1047 -2.43 26.56 -10.10
C ASP A 1047 -2.04 27.77 -10.99
N PRO A 1048 -0.95 27.75 -11.81
CA PRO A 1048 -0.71 28.83 -12.77
C PRO A 1048 -1.51 28.67 -14.08
N GLU A 1049 -1.69 27.45 -14.61
CA GLU A 1049 -2.07 27.29 -16.02
C GLU A 1049 -3.54 27.67 -16.33
N GLY A 1050 -4.50 27.29 -15.48
CA GLY A 1050 -5.91 27.66 -15.67
C GLY A 1050 -6.22 29.14 -15.45
N SER A 1051 -5.38 29.84 -14.68
CA SER A 1051 -5.56 31.25 -14.33
C SER A 1051 -5.17 32.19 -15.49
N PHE A 1052 -4.15 31.82 -16.26
CA PHE A 1052 -3.61 32.64 -17.35
C PHE A 1052 -4.44 32.58 -18.63
N SER A 1053 -4.96 31.40 -19.00
CA SER A 1053 -5.84 31.22 -20.16
C SER A 1053 -7.15 32.02 -20.02
N GLU A 1054 -7.65 32.11 -18.79
CA GLU A 1054 -8.89 32.81 -18.48
C GLU A 1054 -8.74 34.35 -18.53
N LEU A 1055 -7.59 34.90 -18.16
CA LEU A 1055 -7.31 36.34 -18.33
C LEU A 1055 -7.20 36.70 -19.81
N ASP A 1056 -6.53 35.87 -20.60
CA ASP A 1056 -6.43 36.04 -22.06
C ASP A 1056 -7.83 36.05 -22.71
N ARG A 1057 -8.72 35.16 -22.27
CA ARG A 1057 -10.13 35.12 -22.71
C ARG A 1057 -10.89 36.40 -22.36
N GLN A 1058 -10.79 36.90 -21.12
CA GLN A 1058 -11.44 38.14 -20.69
C GLN A 1058 -10.98 39.36 -21.51
N ILE A 1059 -9.67 39.47 -21.77
CA ILE A 1059 -9.11 40.56 -22.59
C ILE A 1059 -9.64 40.47 -24.02
N GLN A 1060 -9.79 39.26 -24.55
CA GLN A 1060 -10.31 39.02 -25.89
C GLN A 1060 -11.80 39.39 -26.01
N GLU A 1061 -12.64 38.95 -25.08
CA GLU A 1061 -14.07 39.30 -25.04
C GLU A 1061 -14.29 40.82 -24.92
N CYS A 1062 -13.46 41.50 -24.12
CA CYS A 1062 -13.51 42.96 -23.98
C CYS A 1062 -12.97 43.73 -25.21
N ALA A 1063 -12.18 43.08 -26.07
CA ALA A 1063 -11.71 43.66 -27.32
C ALA A 1063 -12.78 43.62 -28.41
N PHE A 1064 -13.68 42.63 -28.39
CA PHE A 1064 -14.77 42.48 -29.34
C PHE A 1064 -16.05 43.25 -28.96
N ASN A 1065 -16.33 43.43 -27.66
CA ASN A 1065 -17.51 44.17 -27.18
C ASN A 1065 -17.25 45.69 -27.11
N LYS A 1066 -17.04 46.34 -28.25
CA LYS A 1066 -16.76 47.80 -28.31
C LYS A 1066 -18.01 48.70 -28.31
N ASP A 1067 -19.24 48.17 -28.29
CA ASP A 1067 -20.46 48.94 -28.57
C ASP A 1067 -21.54 49.01 -27.47
N GLU A 1068 -21.31 48.50 -26.24
CA GLU A 1068 -22.23 48.75 -25.12
C GLU A 1068 -21.62 49.68 -24.08
N GLY A 1069 -21.41 50.93 -24.50
CA GLY A 1069 -21.23 52.07 -23.61
C GLY A 1069 -22.60 52.64 -23.23
N GLY A 1070 -23.34 51.91 -22.40
CA GLY A 1070 -24.58 52.39 -21.78
C GLY A 1070 -24.49 52.22 -20.27
N GLU A 1071 -24.61 53.32 -19.53
CA GLU A 1071 -24.67 53.32 -18.07
C GLU A 1071 -25.78 52.39 -17.57
N GLU A 1072 -25.45 51.35 -16.79
CA GLU A 1072 -26.44 50.58 -16.02
C GLU A 1072 -26.92 51.38 -14.79
N GLU A 1073 -27.53 52.54 -15.06
CA GLU A 1073 -28.53 53.16 -14.20
C GLU A 1073 -29.88 53.16 -14.92
N GLU A 1074 -30.68 52.13 -14.74
CA GLU A 1074 -32.13 52.28 -14.83
C GLU A 1074 -32.81 51.60 -13.63
N GLY A 1075 -33.69 52.37 -12.99
CA GLY A 1075 -34.59 51.95 -11.91
C GLY A 1075 -35.69 51.01 -12.40
N PRO A 1076 -36.64 50.62 -11.52
CA PRO A 1076 -37.46 49.43 -11.72
C PRO A 1076 -38.57 49.70 -12.75
N GLY A 1077 -38.66 48.86 -13.79
CA GLY A 1077 -39.80 48.95 -14.71
C GLY A 1077 -39.79 48.02 -15.92
N GLN A 1078 -40.61 46.98 -15.81
CA GLN A 1078 -41.28 46.25 -16.90
C GLN A 1078 -40.44 45.34 -17.82
N GLY A 1079 -40.80 44.05 -17.77
CA GLY A 1079 -40.14 43.00 -18.51
C GLY A 1079 -40.53 42.91 -19.98
N ARG A 1080 -39.68 42.20 -20.71
CA ARG A 1080 -40.10 41.46 -21.89
C ARG A 1080 -39.18 40.26 -22.10
N LYS A 1081 -39.84 39.10 -22.13
CA LYS A 1081 -39.31 37.81 -22.59
C LYS A 1081 -38.79 37.96 -24.01
N THR A 1082 -37.61 37.42 -24.27
CA THR A 1082 -37.34 36.61 -25.48
C THR A 1082 -36.11 35.74 -25.25
N THR A 1083 -36.28 34.45 -25.48
CA THR A 1083 -35.29 33.38 -25.67
C THR A 1083 -35.56 32.78 -27.06
N PRO A 1084 -34.64 32.03 -27.67
CA PRO A 1084 -33.24 31.79 -27.33
C PRO A 1084 -32.24 32.42 -28.31
#